data_AF-A0A6L8VJ16-F1
#
_entry.id   AF-A0A6L8VJ16-F1
#
_cell.length_a   1.000
_cell.length_b   1.000
_cell.length_c   1.000
_cell.angle_alpha   90.00
_cell.angle_beta   90.00
_cell.angle_gamma   90.00
#
_symmetry.space_group_name_H-M   'P 1'
#
loop_
_entity.id
_entity.type
_entity.pdbx_description
1 polymer ?
#
loop_
_entity_poly.entity_id
_entity_poly.type
_entity_poly.pdbx_seq_one_letter_code
_entity_poly.pdbx_strand_id
1 'polypeptide(L)'
;MTPKLSRLSLFSLALCGFASGLPLAAQAQSACVPDAPVAGDSVACAGAGDGIRDDGLDGVTISVAAGAEVSSATEIVFELDDDVTLINDGTISSGGDHAIQLDNGGTIINSGTIESTDSDGINADNDTSITNSGTITGGDEGIQIEDDSSVVNSGTITGADRGIDGDSFTGILIENSGTITGIGNDAIRVGADAVIENSGTITGDDEGVDFGQDSSLVNSGSITGTDRGVDGEVSGIRITNSGSITGVDSDGVRTGADAVVENSGTITGGDDGVQVRENSTVINSGTITALGAEGINANRDGVRIENSGTIIGLDDAVNLANDAYVLNTGTILSNGTDQDGVDLDSGTVINHGTIRSLALTDGDGIDFDEGATGAGFVLNTGLIEGARGVNADDLDTQSQTVTNYGTIIGHSGIAISLAGGDDVLELATGSQIIGAIDLGSGTDTFRLLSPVQGAFSFITAPEIFDAGGNPFIASADGLAAVAADPDVMSAGDTLAARGLTSVLGNALELAEGAPGFAALLTSTHERDEMEGVLRYGFALEDGTVLSVIGGLMSSETEDMPGGVDVDYSMALVGPAASRDVGAARATVLGFIGTSETEYDAAAHVGGHGTADGTLYGVAGRFSYAPGQLGVRGMDLALSGGLGWHDMGDFSLSTLGEFDGRTPRTGFARVELGQSVELGTGTLRGLIRLTHVSGAGDGFTLRALGGSTSFGGTGLDSDTFGGIGAEYLQPLGGGGTLRLRLVAEGTDEDDMAVGLGLGVTF
;
A
#
# COMPACT_ATOMS: atom_id res chain seq x y z
N MET A 1 18.05 -60.67 90.26
CA MET A 1 17.97 -59.87 91.50
C MET A 1 16.61 -59.19 91.52
N THR A 2 15.78 -59.59 92.50
CA THR A 2 14.66 -58.88 93.21
C THR A 2 14.02 -57.59 92.64
N PRO A 3 12.71 -57.32 92.91
CA PRO A 3 11.55 -58.24 92.91
C PRO A 3 10.18 -57.65 92.45
N LYS A 4 9.31 -58.56 91.97
CA LYS A 4 7.86 -58.78 92.15
C LYS A 4 6.88 -57.67 92.64
N LEU A 5 5.72 -57.63 91.96
CA LEU A 5 4.39 -57.71 92.59
C LEU A 5 3.39 -58.45 91.68
N SER A 6 2.40 -59.10 92.29
CA SER A 6 1.54 -60.18 91.79
C SER A 6 0.04 -59.82 91.82
N ARG A 7 -0.82 -60.74 91.30
CA ARG A 7 -2.31 -60.90 91.39
C ARG A 7 -3.02 -60.65 90.05
N LEU A 8 -4.10 -61.30 89.61
CA LEU A 8 -4.92 -62.46 90.00
C LEU A 8 -5.88 -62.71 88.80
N SER A 9 -6.38 -63.93 88.60
CA SER A 9 -7.36 -64.27 87.54
C SER A 9 -8.76 -63.73 87.80
N LEU A 10 -9.53 -63.40 86.77
CA LEU A 10 -10.99 -63.58 86.77
C LEU A 10 -11.60 -63.66 85.35
N PHE A 11 -12.62 -64.52 85.28
CA PHE A 11 -13.54 -64.86 84.21
C PHE A 11 -14.53 -63.72 83.84
N SER A 12 -15.14 -63.84 82.64
CA SER A 12 -16.56 -63.59 82.29
C SER A 12 -17.03 -62.29 81.58
N LEU A 13 -17.83 -62.54 80.52
CA LEU A 13 -18.82 -61.73 79.75
C LEU A 13 -18.26 -60.64 78.78
N ALA A 14 -18.69 -60.50 77.52
CA ALA A 14 -20.03 -60.73 76.95
C ALA A 14 -20.02 -61.18 75.47
N LEU A 15 -20.99 -62.04 75.15
CA LEU A 15 -21.46 -62.45 73.82
C LEU A 15 -22.93 -62.00 73.74
N CYS A 16 -23.30 -61.17 72.76
CA CYS A 16 -24.60 -61.06 72.06
C CYS A 16 -24.86 -59.63 71.57
N GLY A 17 -25.16 -59.51 70.27
CA GLY A 17 -25.60 -58.26 69.65
C GLY A 17 -25.44 -58.28 68.13
N PHE A 18 -26.06 -59.25 67.45
CA PHE A 18 -26.33 -59.15 66.02
C PHE A 18 -27.30 -57.97 65.80
N ALA A 19 -26.83 -56.90 65.16
CA ALA A 19 -27.67 -55.89 64.53
C ALA A 19 -26.85 -55.13 63.48
N SER A 20 -27.04 -55.51 62.23
CA SER A 20 -27.07 -54.64 61.04
C SER A 20 -26.41 -53.26 61.15
N GLY A 21 -25.17 -53.16 60.66
CA GLY A 21 -24.67 -51.93 60.05
C GLY A 21 -24.88 -52.03 58.53
N LEU A 22 -26.13 -51.93 58.10
CA LEU A 22 -26.44 -51.52 56.73
C LEU A 22 -25.98 -50.05 56.63
N PRO A 23 -25.29 -49.62 55.56
CA PRO A 23 -25.22 -48.20 55.27
C PRO A 23 -26.66 -47.75 55.06
N LEU A 24 -27.19 -46.95 55.98
CA LEU A 24 -28.38 -46.16 55.71
C LEU A 24 -28.03 -45.26 54.53
N ALA A 25 -28.68 -45.47 53.39
CA ALA A 25 -28.77 -44.46 52.36
C ALA A 25 -29.28 -43.18 53.06
N ALA A 26 -28.46 -42.14 53.07
CA ALA A 26 -28.96 -40.80 53.35
C ALA A 26 -30.00 -40.54 52.26
N GLN A 27 -31.27 -40.37 52.64
CA GLN A 27 -32.25 -39.85 51.70
C GLN A 27 -31.74 -38.47 51.31
N ALA A 28 -31.50 -38.27 50.02
CA ALA A 28 -31.07 -36.98 49.50
C ALA A 28 -32.14 -35.94 49.87
N GLN A 29 -31.73 -34.90 50.56
CA GLN A 29 -32.61 -33.82 50.98
C GLN A 29 -32.59 -32.77 49.87
N SER A 30 -33.76 -32.31 49.42
CA SER A 30 -33.82 -31.23 48.42
C SER A 30 -33.09 -29.99 48.95
N ALA A 31 -32.29 -29.36 48.09
CA ALA A 31 -31.60 -28.11 48.39
C ALA A 31 -32.55 -26.89 48.30
N CYS A 32 -33.73 -27.08 47.69
CA CYS A 32 -34.62 -26.04 47.20
C CYS A 32 -35.92 -25.98 48.02
N VAL A 33 -36.46 -24.76 48.16
CA VAL A 33 -37.73 -24.53 48.85
C VAL A 33 -38.61 -23.58 48.01
N PRO A 34 -39.85 -23.98 47.66
CA PRO A 34 -40.46 -25.30 47.90
C PRO A 34 -39.73 -26.41 47.12
N ASP A 35 -39.80 -27.64 47.64
CA ASP A 35 -39.21 -28.86 47.04
C ASP A 35 -40.13 -29.52 46.00
N ALA A 36 -41.36 -29.01 45.85
CA ALA A 36 -42.32 -29.35 44.79
C ALA A 36 -43.08 -28.07 44.39
N PRO A 37 -42.47 -27.23 43.55
CA PRO A 37 -43.07 -25.97 43.10
C PRO A 37 -44.24 -26.22 42.13
N VAL A 38 -45.02 -25.17 41.89
CA VAL A 38 -45.98 -25.11 40.77
C VAL A 38 -45.75 -23.84 39.94
N ALA A 39 -46.35 -23.78 38.76
CA ALA A 39 -46.26 -22.63 37.87
C ALA A 39 -46.43 -21.27 38.57
N GLY A 40 -45.51 -20.36 38.31
CA GLY A 40 -45.46 -19.02 38.92
C GLY A 40 -44.82 -18.95 40.32
N ASP A 41 -44.37 -20.08 40.88
CA ASP A 41 -43.65 -20.07 42.15
C ASP A 41 -42.24 -19.48 42.02
N SER A 42 -41.71 -18.99 43.15
CA SER A 42 -40.30 -18.63 43.31
C SER A 42 -39.62 -19.63 44.24
N VAL A 43 -38.61 -20.32 43.73
CA VAL A 43 -37.85 -21.36 44.41
C VAL A 43 -36.50 -20.81 44.86
N ALA A 44 -36.13 -21.03 46.12
CA ALA A 44 -34.81 -20.67 46.65
C ALA A 44 -34.02 -21.91 47.07
N CYS A 45 -32.82 -22.08 46.53
CA CYS A 45 -31.89 -23.14 46.89
C CYS A 45 -30.68 -22.53 47.63
N ALA A 46 -30.51 -22.85 48.92
CA ALA A 46 -29.58 -22.15 49.82
C ALA A 46 -28.64 -23.07 50.61
N GLY A 47 -28.49 -24.33 50.19
CA GLY A 47 -27.68 -25.34 50.88
C GLY A 47 -27.22 -26.46 49.94
N ALA A 48 -26.81 -27.59 50.53
CA ALA A 48 -26.40 -28.77 49.78
C ALA A 48 -27.56 -29.77 49.66
N GLY A 49 -27.80 -30.30 48.46
CA GLY A 49 -28.90 -31.25 48.24
C GLY A 49 -29.25 -31.46 46.76
N ASP A 50 -30.35 -32.17 46.53
CA ASP A 50 -30.88 -32.42 45.18
C ASP A 50 -31.61 -31.19 44.62
N GLY A 51 -31.63 -31.07 43.29
CA GLY A 51 -32.42 -30.07 42.57
C GLY A 51 -33.88 -30.46 42.38
N ILE A 52 -34.51 -29.94 41.32
CA ILE A 52 -35.92 -30.16 41.00
C ILE A 52 -36.02 -30.91 39.68
N ARG A 53 -36.77 -32.01 39.66
CA ARG A 53 -37.04 -32.80 38.46
C ARG A 53 -38.55 -32.89 38.29
N ASP A 54 -39.06 -32.05 37.41
CA ASP A 54 -40.47 -31.98 37.05
C ASP A 54 -40.56 -31.46 35.61
N ASP A 55 -40.59 -32.41 34.66
CA ASP A 55 -40.63 -32.23 33.21
C ASP A 55 -41.94 -31.55 32.72
N GLY A 56 -42.87 -31.22 33.62
CA GLY A 56 -44.05 -30.42 33.31
C GLY A 56 -44.13 -29.13 34.12
N LEU A 57 -43.03 -28.70 34.75
CA LEU A 57 -42.98 -27.48 35.56
C LEU A 57 -42.59 -26.27 34.71
N ASP A 58 -43.59 -25.45 34.42
CA ASP A 58 -43.49 -24.25 33.60
C ASP A 58 -43.47 -22.94 34.44
N GLY A 59 -42.92 -21.87 33.88
CA GLY A 59 -43.15 -20.50 34.38
C GLY A 59 -42.67 -20.24 35.82
N VAL A 60 -41.65 -20.95 36.31
CA VAL A 60 -41.09 -20.78 37.66
C VAL A 60 -39.82 -19.94 37.65
N THR A 61 -39.52 -19.30 38.79
CA THR A 61 -38.22 -18.63 39.01
C THR A 61 -37.42 -19.37 40.07
N ILE A 62 -36.24 -19.88 39.72
CA ILE A 62 -35.33 -20.61 40.61
C ILE A 62 -34.10 -19.75 40.90
N SER A 63 -33.72 -19.64 42.17
CA SER A 63 -32.49 -18.96 42.60
C SER A 63 -31.62 -19.88 43.43
N VAL A 64 -30.44 -20.22 42.90
CA VAL A 64 -29.38 -20.96 43.59
C VAL A 64 -28.42 -19.94 44.19
N ALA A 65 -28.45 -19.82 45.52
CA ALA A 65 -27.68 -18.80 46.22
C ALA A 65 -26.18 -19.12 46.25
N ALA A 66 -25.35 -18.07 46.39
CA ALA A 66 -23.92 -18.22 46.57
C ALA A 66 -23.55 -19.20 47.70
N GLY A 67 -22.73 -20.20 47.38
CA GLY A 67 -22.31 -21.26 48.29
C GLY A 67 -23.34 -22.39 48.51
N ALA A 68 -24.48 -22.36 47.81
CA ALA A 68 -25.33 -23.55 47.65
C ALA A 68 -24.65 -24.57 46.72
N GLU A 69 -24.90 -25.85 46.97
CA GLU A 69 -24.32 -26.98 46.25
C GLU A 69 -25.46 -27.92 45.85
N VAL A 70 -26.11 -27.59 44.73
CA VAL A 70 -27.23 -28.38 44.21
C VAL A 70 -26.65 -29.43 43.28
N SER A 71 -26.78 -30.70 43.63
CA SER A 71 -26.06 -31.75 42.90
C SER A 71 -26.85 -33.04 42.78
N SER A 72 -26.49 -33.82 41.78
CA SER A 72 -27.04 -35.15 41.53
C SER A 72 -25.93 -36.05 41.01
N ALA A 73 -25.78 -37.25 41.57
CA ALA A 73 -24.70 -38.15 41.18
C ALA A 73 -25.01 -38.98 39.92
N THR A 74 -26.28 -39.09 39.53
CA THR A 74 -26.73 -40.08 38.53
C THR A 74 -27.85 -39.60 37.60
N GLU A 75 -28.37 -38.40 37.82
CA GLU A 75 -29.55 -37.85 37.12
C GLU A 75 -29.34 -36.35 36.89
N ILE A 76 -30.19 -35.74 36.08
CA ILE A 76 -30.26 -34.29 35.87
C ILE A 76 -30.44 -33.55 37.21
N VAL A 77 -29.88 -32.33 37.36
CA VAL A 77 -30.11 -31.53 38.59
C VAL A 77 -31.41 -30.74 38.49
N PHE A 78 -31.61 -30.03 37.38
CA PHE A 78 -32.84 -29.32 37.05
C PHE A 78 -33.41 -29.84 35.74
N GLU A 79 -34.53 -30.56 35.80
CA GLU A 79 -35.30 -31.00 34.63
C GLU A 79 -36.64 -30.28 34.72
N LEU A 80 -36.87 -29.32 33.81
CA LEU A 80 -37.96 -28.35 33.85
C LEU A 80 -38.52 -28.12 32.44
N ASP A 81 -39.74 -27.61 32.35
CA ASP A 81 -40.48 -27.38 31.10
C ASP A 81 -40.24 -25.92 30.61
N ASP A 82 -41.26 -25.31 29.99
CA ASP A 82 -41.21 -23.99 29.36
C ASP A 82 -41.14 -22.78 30.33
N ASP A 83 -40.69 -21.62 29.82
CA ASP A 83 -40.78 -20.28 30.45
C ASP A 83 -40.09 -20.16 31.83
N VAL A 84 -39.09 -20.99 32.10
CA VAL A 84 -38.35 -21.02 33.38
C VAL A 84 -37.32 -19.90 33.45
N THR A 85 -37.18 -19.25 34.61
CA THR A 85 -36.02 -18.39 34.92
C THR A 85 -35.14 -19.03 36.01
N LEU A 86 -33.91 -19.40 35.69
CA LEU A 86 -32.93 -19.96 36.63
C LEU A 86 -31.77 -18.98 36.83
N ILE A 87 -31.51 -18.60 38.09
CA ILE A 87 -30.40 -17.72 38.49
C ILE A 87 -29.45 -18.50 39.38
N ASN A 88 -28.22 -18.71 38.94
CA ASN A 88 -27.20 -19.45 39.66
C ASN A 88 -26.03 -18.58 40.10
N ASP A 89 -25.91 -18.34 41.41
CA ASP A 89 -24.72 -17.78 42.08
C ASP A 89 -23.90 -18.86 42.81
N GLY A 90 -24.40 -20.10 42.88
CA GLY A 90 -23.81 -21.22 43.61
C GLY A 90 -23.18 -22.27 42.68
N THR A 91 -23.23 -23.53 43.09
CA THR A 91 -22.77 -24.67 42.30
C THR A 91 -23.96 -25.55 41.94
N ILE A 92 -24.10 -25.87 40.65
CA ILE A 92 -25.00 -26.88 40.09
C ILE A 92 -24.12 -27.97 39.49
N SER A 93 -24.23 -29.22 39.95
CA SER A 93 -23.34 -30.30 39.50
C SER A 93 -24.06 -31.63 39.26
N SER A 94 -24.00 -32.12 38.01
CA SER A 94 -24.50 -33.45 37.63
C SER A 94 -23.35 -34.43 37.36
N GLY A 95 -23.51 -35.65 37.88
CA GLY A 95 -22.55 -36.75 37.70
C GLY A 95 -22.97 -37.81 36.67
N GLY A 96 -24.14 -37.69 36.05
CA GLY A 96 -24.65 -38.76 35.17
C GLY A 96 -25.61 -38.35 34.05
N ASP A 97 -25.89 -37.06 33.88
CA ASP A 97 -26.71 -36.50 32.79
C ASP A 97 -26.50 -34.97 32.70
N HIS A 98 -27.30 -34.23 31.94
CA HIS A 98 -27.26 -32.76 31.88
C HIS A 98 -27.31 -32.11 33.27
N ALA A 99 -26.62 -30.99 33.51
CA ALA A 99 -26.78 -30.28 34.78
C ALA A 99 -28.11 -29.51 34.83
N ILE A 100 -28.51 -28.91 33.70
CA ILE A 100 -29.81 -28.25 33.51
C ILE A 100 -30.40 -28.73 32.20
N GLN A 101 -31.67 -29.13 32.22
CA GLN A 101 -32.50 -29.38 31.05
C GLN A 101 -33.74 -28.47 31.09
N LEU A 102 -33.98 -27.73 30.01
CA LEU A 102 -35.16 -26.87 29.80
C LEU A 102 -35.79 -27.18 28.44
N ASP A 103 -37.11 -26.99 28.33
CA ASP A 103 -37.81 -26.95 27.04
C ASP A 103 -37.72 -25.51 26.48
N ASN A 104 -38.83 -24.86 26.11
CA ASN A 104 -38.81 -23.61 25.35
C ASN A 104 -38.89 -22.35 26.24
N GLY A 105 -38.26 -21.25 25.78
CA GLY A 105 -38.42 -19.93 26.41
C GLY A 105 -37.69 -19.77 27.75
N GLY A 106 -36.72 -20.65 28.04
CA GLY A 106 -35.92 -20.63 29.25
C GLY A 106 -35.04 -19.36 29.37
N THR A 107 -34.79 -18.90 30.59
CA THR A 107 -33.80 -17.86 30.91
C THR A 107 -32.84 -18.35 31.97
N ILE A 108 -31.56 -18.49 31.65
CA ILE A 108 -30.51 -18.91 32.58
C ILE A 108 -29.53 -17.77 32.79
N ILE A 109 -29.29 -17.41 34.06
CA ILE A 109 -28.28 -16.42 34.46
C ILE A 109 -27.29 -17.10 35.39
N ASN A 110 -26.07 -17.34 34.90
CA ASN A 110 -25.01 -17.99 35.66
C ASN A 110 -23.89 -17.00 36.03
N SER A 111 -23.66 -16.86 37.34
CA SER A 111 -22.52 -16.17 37.97
C SER A 111 -21.71 -17.12 38.85
N GLY A 112 -22.21 -18.34 39.08
CA GLY A 112 -21.55 -19.42 39.80
C GLY A 112 -20.95 -20.47 38.88
N THR A 113 -21.09 -21.74 39.27
CA THR A 113 -20.63 -22.92 38.51
C THR A 113 -21.81 -23.78 38.12
N ILE A 114 -21.86 -24.17 36.85
CA ILE A 114 -22.70 -25.25 36.32
C ILE A 114 -21.77 -26.29 35.72
N GLU A 115 -21.88 -27.55 36.15
CA GLU A 115 -21.00 -28.63 35.70
C GLU A 115 -21.78 -29.93 35.49
N SER A 116 -21.65 -30.54 34.33
CA SER A 116 -21.95 -31.96 34.13
C SER A 116 -20.67 -32.72 33.78
N THR A 117 -20.51 -33.93 34.31
CA THR A 117 -19.37 -34.79 33.98
C THR A 117 -19.64 -35.84 32.91
N ASP A 118 -20.90 -36.06 32.53
CA ASP A 118 -21.30 -37.16 31.61
C ASP A 118 -22.04 -36.68 30.35
N SER A 119 -22.68 -35.51 30.41
CA SER A 119 -23.40 -34.88 29.29
C SER A 119 -23.31 -33.36 29.46
N ASP A 120 -24.35 -32.60 29.15
CA ASP A 120 -24.18 -31.18 28.86
C ASP A 120 -24.20 -30.34 30.14
N GLY A 121 -23.48 -29.22 30.12
CA GLY A 121 -23.65 -28.21 31.17
C GLY A 121 -25.09 -27.71 31.20
N ILE A 122 -25.62 -27.36 30.03
CA ILE A 122 -27.01 -26.93 29.83
C ILE A 122 -27.49 -27.57 28.53
N ASN A 123 -28.66 -28.20 28.56
CA ASN A 123 -29.42 -28.59 27.37
C ASN A 123 -30.75 -27.83 27.38
N ALA A 124 -31.02 -27.04 26.34
CA ALA A 124 -32.24 -26.26 26.27
C ALA A 124 -32.81 -26.25 24.85
N ASP A 125 -34.14 -26.25 24.74
CA ASP A 125 -34.81 -26.14 23.45
C ASP A 125 -34.89 -24.66 22.99
N ASN A 126 -35.94 -24.32 22.25
CA ASN A 126 -36.05 -23.09 21.47
C ASN A 126 -36.26 -21.84 22.34
N ASP A 127 -36.00 -20.67 21.76
CA ASP A 127 -36.25 -19.36 22.39
C ASP A 127 -35.53 -19.17 23.74
N THR A 128 -34.44 -19.90 24.00
CA THR A 128 -33.74 -19.87 25.28
C THR A 128 -32.73 -18.72 25.36
N SER A 129 -32.63 -18.04 26.51
CA SER A 129 -31.62 -17.00 26.76
C SER A 129 -30.68 -17.39 27.90
N ILE A 130 -29.38 -17.50 27.60
CA ILE A 130 -28.35 -17.88 28.56
C ILE A 130 -27.36 -16.73 28.72
N THR A 131 -27.18 -16.23 29.94
CA THR A 131 -26.15 -15.26 30.29
C THR A 131 -25.14 -15.89 31.25
N ASN A 132 -23.91 -16.07 30.80
CA ASN A 132 -22.83 -16.62 31.60
C ASN A 132 -21.77 -15.57 31.98
N SER A 133 -21.52 -15.44 33.27
CA SER A 133 -20.42 -14.65 33.86
C SER A 133 -19.57 -15.47 34.83
N GLY A 134 -19.97 -16.72 35.09
CA GLY A 134 -19.25 -17.71 35.89
C GLY A 134 -18.63 -18.79 35.00
N THR A 135 -18.78 -20.04 35.43
CA THR A 135 -18.26 -21.21 34.70
C THR A 135 -19.41 -22.13 34.33
N ILE A 136 -19.42 -22.59 33.07
CA ILE A 136 -20.26 -23.69 32.58
C ILE A 136 -19.32 -24.75 32.00
N THR A 137 -19.46 -25.98 32.46
CA THR A 137 -18.69 -27.12 31.97
C THR A 137 -19.61 -28.29 31.64
N GLY A 138 -19.48 -28.87 30.46
CA GLY A 138 -20.12 -30.13 30.08
C GLY A 138 -19.13 -31.27 29.88
N GLY A 139 -19.59 -32.49 30.16
CA GLY A 139 -18.92 -33.74 29.83
C GLY A 139 -19.10 -34.16 28.36
N ASP A 140 -20.05 -33.53 27.66
CA ASP A 140 -20.22 -33.56 26.20
C ASP A 140 -20.18 -32.10 25.70
N GLU A 141 -21.33 -31.41 25.60
CA GLU A 141 -21.42 -30.00 25.25
C GLU A 141 -21.39 -29.07 26.48
N GLY A 142 -20.71 -27.92 26.37
CA GLY A 142 -20.85 -26.87 27.38
C GLY A 142 -22.31 -26.39 27.47
N ILE A 143 -22.90 -26.09 26.31
CA ILE A 143 -24.28 -25.68 26.12
C ILE A 143 -24.80 -26.33 24.82
N GLN A 144 -25.94 -27.00 24.87
CA GLN A 144 -26.75 -27.36 23.70
C GLN A 144 -28.01 -26.49 23.66
N ILE A 145 -28.32 -25.91 22.50
CA ILE A 145 -29.46 -25.01 22.26
C ILE A 145 -30.14 -25.26 20.89
N GLU A 146 -31.43 -24.93 20.79
CA GLU A 146 -32.20 -25.01 19.54
C GLU A 146 -32.55 -23.62 18.94
N ASP A 147 -33.61 -23.53 18.13
CA ASP A 147 -33.95 -22.36 17.31
C ASP A 147 -34.12 -21.08 18.15
N ASP A 148 -33.73 -19.94 17.56
CA ASP A 148 -33.93 -18.59 18.10
C ASP A 148 -33.35 -18.36 19.51
N SER A 149 -32.38 -19.19 19.92
CA SER A 149 -31.71 -19.11 21.22
C SER A 149 -30.56 -18.10 21.25
N SER A 150 -30.25 -17.56 22.44
CA SER A 150 -29.20 -16.57 22.65
C SER A 150 -28.25 -16.95 23.79
N VAL A 151 -26.94 -16.80 23.56
CA VAL A 151 -25.89 -17.02 24.57
C VAL A 151 -25.02 -15.78 24.68
N VAL A 152 -24.98 -15.17 25.87
CA VAL A 152 -24.08 -14.07 26.21
C VAL A 152 -23.05 -14.57 27.21
N ASN A 153 -21.80 -14.69 26.77
CA ASN A 153 -20.70 -15.21 27.58
C ASN A 153 -19.66 -14.13 27.90
N SER A 154 -19.53 -13.82 29.18
CA SER A 154 -18.44 -13.02 29.77
C SER A 154 -17.55 -13.82 30.74
N GLY A 155 -17.94 -15.06 31.02
CA GLY A 155 -17.20 -16.01 31.86
C GLY A 155 -16.50 -17.07 31.02
N THR A 156 -16.59 -18.32 31.48
CA THR A 156 -16.02 -19.48 30.78
C THR A 156 -17.13 -20.49 30.44
N ILE A 157 -17.16 -20.94 29.20
CA ILE A 157 -17.93 -22.10 28.74
C ILE A 157 -16.94 -23.14 28.21
N THR A 158 -17.09 -24.40 28.61
CA THR A 158 -16.23 -25.49 28.17
C THR A 158 -17.05 -26.76 27.98
N GLY A 159 -17.00 -27.36 26.79
CA GLY A 159 -17.47 -28.73 26.60
C GLY A 159 -16.31 -29.67 26.33
N ALA A 160 -16.50 -30.93 26.68
CA ALA A 160 -15.54 -31.97 26.38
C ALA A 160 -15.52 -32.31 24.88
N ASP A 161 -16.65 -32.17 24.19
CA ASP A 161 -16.75 -32.18 22.72
C ASP A 161 -16.80 -30.74 22.20
N ARG A 162 -17.97 -30.09 22.30
CA ARG A 162 -18.18 -28.70 21.83
C ARG A 162 -18.45 -27.70 22.94
N GLY A 163 -17.96 -26.47 22.78
CA GLY A 163 -18.26 -25.38 23.73
C GLY A 163 -19.75 -25.01 23.72
N ILE A 164 -20.28 -24.74 22.53
CA ILE A 164 -21.71 -24.50 22.27
C ILE A 164 -22.12 -25.29 21.02
N ASP A 165 -23.21 -26.05 21.12
CA ASP A 165 -23.83 -26.74 19.99
C ASP A 165 -25.25 -26.24 19.76
N GLY A 166 -25.56 -25.92 18.51
CA GLY A 166 -26.89 -25.69 17.99
C GLY A 166 -26.97 -26.10 16.53
N ASP A 167 -26.28 -27.20 16.18
CA ASP A 167 -26.29 -27.76 14.85
C ASP A 167 -27.74 -28.08 14.42
N SER A 168 -28.04 -27.86 13.13
CA SER A 168 -29.37 -28.03 12.50
C SER A 168 -30.45 -27.03 12.89
N PHE A 169 -30.18 -26.09 13.80
CA PHE A 169 -31.13 -25.04 14.20
C PHE A 169 -30.77 -23.68 13.62
N THR A 170 -31.69 -22.73 13.73
CA THR A 170 -31.62 -21.45 13.04
C THR A 170 -31.77 -20.26 13.98
N GLY A 171 -31.24 -19.10 13.59
CA GLY A 171 -31.46 -17.85 14.33
C GLY A 171 -30.70 -17.76 15.67
N ILE A 172 -29.68 -18.58 15.87
CA ILE A 172 -28.87 -18.59 17.11
C ILE A 172 -28.00 -17.33 17.18
N LEU A 173 -28.03 -16.66 18.33
CA LEU A 173 -27.19 -15.48 18.64
C LEU A 173 -26.16 -15.81 19.72
N ILE A 174 -24.88 -15.57 19.45
CA ILE A 174 -23.80 -15.76 20.43
C ILE A 174 -22.98 -14.47 20.56
N GLU A 175 -22.93 -13.91 21.77
CA GLU A 175 -22.04 -12.81 22.12
C GLU A 175 -20.98 -13.31 23.11
N ASN A 176 -19.71 -13.32 22.69
CA ASN A 176 -18.60 -13.76 23.52
C ASN A 176 -17.63 -12.61 23.83
N SER A 177 -17.55 -12.22 25.10
CA SER A 177 -16.46 -11.40 25.65
C SER A 177 -15.57 -12.17 26.64
N GLY A 178 -15.90 -13.43 26.90
CA GLY A 178 -15.20 -14.35 27.79
C GLY A 178 -14.40 -15.39 27.02
N THR A 179 -14.44 -16.63 27.51
CA THR A 179 -13.82 -17.80 26.86
C THR A 179 -14.86 -18.85 26.53
N ILE A 180 -14.83 -19.36 25.30
CA ILE A 180 -15.57 -20.55 24.87
C ILE A 180 -14.55 -21.58 24.38
N THR A 181 -14.67 -22.83 24.82
CA THR A 181 -13.75 -23.91 24.44
C THR A 181 -14.47 -25.22 24.17
N GLY A 182 -14.22 -25.80 22.99
CA GLY A 182 -14.51 -27.21 22.69
C GLY A 182 -13.21 -28.00 22.78
N ILE A 183 -13.15 -29.03 23.62
CA ILE A 183 -11.90 -29.77 23.89
C ILE A 183 -11.71 -30.95 22.93
N GLY A 184 -12.80 -31.48 22.36
CA GLY A 184 -12.78 -32.68 21.51
C GLY A 184 -13.13 -32.40 20.05
N ASN A 185 -13.82 -31.29 19.80
CA ASN A 185 -14.32 -30.88 18.49
C ASN A 185 -14.44 -29.34 18.43
N ASP A 186 -15.47 -28.83 17.76
CA ASP A 186 -15.67 -27.41 17.46
C ASP A 186 -15.86 -26.59 18.74
N ALA A 187 -15.34 -25.37 18.80
CA ALA A 187 -15.69 -24.50 19.93
C ALA A 187 -17.17 -24.10 19.90
N ILE A 188 -17.66 -23.79 18.69
CA ILE A 188 -19.05 -23.41 18.42
C ILE A 188 -19.46 -24.08 17.10
N ARG A 189 -20.58 -24.78 17.10
CA ARG A 189 -21.23 -25.33 15.90
C ARG A 189 -22.68 -24.90 15.88
N VAL A 190 -23.11 -24.24 14.79
CA VAL A 190 -24.46 -23.67 14.67
C VAL A 190 -24.99 -23.86 13.26
N GLY A 191 -26.32 -23.97 13.13
CA GLY A 191 -26.97 -24.04 11.81
C GLY A 191 -27.11 -22.67 11.13
N ALA A 192 -28.18 -22.50 10.35
CA ALA A 192 -28.34 -21.35 9.45
C ALA A 192 -28.76 -20.07 10.18
N ASP A 193 -28.55 -18.91 9.55
CA ASP A 193 -28.94 -17.60 10.08
C ASP A 193 -28.32 -17.26 11.45
N ALA A 194 -27.20 -17.89 11.81
CA ALA A 194 -26.54 -17.65 13.08
C ALA A 194 -25.77 -16.32 13.08
N VAL A 195 -25.71 -15.67 14.24
CA VAL A 195 -24.96 -14.41 14.43
C VAL A 195 -24.01 -14.58 15.60
N ILE A 196 -22.71 -14.42 15.34
CA ILE A 196 -21.67 -14.54 16.36
C ILE A 196 -20.89 -13.23 16.46
N GLU A 197 -20.83 -12.66 17.67
CA GLU A 197 -19.98 -11.52 18.00
C GLU A 197 -18.91 -11.95 19.01
N ASN A 198 -17.64 -11.94 18.57
CA ASN A 198 -16.52 -12.31 19.43
C ASN A 198 -15.61 -11.11 19.73
N SER A 199 -15.53 -10.74 21.00
CA SER A 199 -14.52 -9.85 21.57
C SER A 199 -13.60 -10.54 22.57
N GLY A 200 -13.90 -11.79 22.92
CA GLY A 200 -13.11 -12.64 23.81
C GLY A 200 -12.26 -13.67 23.06
N THR A 201 -12.20 -14.88 23.61
CA THR A 201 -11.46 -16.01 23.04
C THR A 201 -12.40 -17.16 22.74
N ILE A 202 -12.27 -17.72 21.54
CA ILE A 202 -12.93 -18.95 21.10
C ILE A 202 -11.84 -19.93 20.69
N THR A 203 -11.89 -21.16 21.18
CA THR A 203 -10.88 -22.19 20.89
C THR A 203 -11.52 -23.56 20.72
N GLY A 204 -11.38 -24.15 19.53
CA GLY A 204 -11.81 -25.52 19.26
C GLY A 204 -10.62 -26.45 19.06
N ASP A 205 -10.81 -27.74 19.36
CA ASP A 205 -9.83 -28.78 19.02
C ASP A 205 -9.91 -29.18 17.55
N ASP A 206 -11.03 -28.90 16.86
CA ASP A 206 -11.17 -29.04 15.41
C ASP A 206 -11.34 -27.64 14.77
N GLU A 207 -12.59 -27.17 14.65
CA GLU A 207 -12.92 -25.80 14.21
C GLU A 207 -13.05 -24.81 15.37
N GLY A 208 -12.59 -23.56 15.16
CA GLY A 208 -12.92 -22.46 16.06
C GLY A 208 -14.43 -22.16 16.02
N VAL A 209 -15.02 -22.09 14.83
CA VAL A 209 -16.45 -21.88 14.60
C VAL A 209 -16.85 -22.64 13.32
N ASP A 210 -17.94 -23.42 13.37
CA ASP A 210 -18.60 -24.07 12.22
C ASP A 210 -20.00 -23.47 12.02
N PHE A 211 -20.29 -23.02 10.78
CA PHE A 211 -21.51 -22.31 10.40
C PHE A 211 -22.41 -23.07 9.42
N GLY A 212 -23.73 -22.92 9.62
CA GLY A 212 -24.74 -23.10 8.58
C GLY A 212 -24.92 -21.87 7.68
N GLN A 213 -25.79 -22.01 6.68
CA GLN A 213 -26.03 -21.01 5.62
C GLN A 213 -26.39 -19.63 6.15
N ASP A 214 -26.04 -18.58 5.39
CA ASP A 214 -26.46 -17.20 5.65
C ASP A 214 -26.07 -16.63 7.05
N SER A 215 -25.11 -17.29 7.71
CA SER A 215 -24.61 -16.87 9.03
C SER A 215 -23.61 -15.72 8.95
N SER A 216 -23.41 -15.04 10.09
CA SER A 216 -22.48 -13.91 10.20
C SER A 216 -21.59 -13.97 11.45
N LEU A 217 -20.36 -13.49 11.28
CA LEU A 217 -19.34 -13.40 12.31
C LEU A 217 -18.74 -11.99 12.37
N VAL A 218 -18.73 -11.39 13.55
CA VAL A 218 -17.93 -10.21 13.85
C VAL A 218 -16.88 -10.57 14.89
N ASN A 219 -15.61 -10.58 14.48
CA ASN A 219 -14.49 -10.91 15.36
C ASN A 219 -13.58 -9.70 15.63
N SER A 220 -13.58 -9.21 16.86
CA SER A 220 -12.56 -8.29 17.40
C SER A 220 -11.61 -8.95 18.41
N GLY A 221 -11.90 -10.20 18.79
CA GLY A 221 -11.12 -10.99 19.74
C GLY A 221 -10.18 -11.97 19.04
N SER A 222 -10.09 -13.19 19.58
CA SER A 222 -9.31 -14.30 19.02
C SER A 222 -10.22 -15.50 18.77
N ILE A 223 -10.08 -16.10 17.58
CA ILE A 223 -10.68 -17.38 17.22
C ILE A 223 -9.55 -18.30 16.76
N THR A 224 -9.50 -19.51 17.31
CA THR A 224 -8.51 -20.52 16.94
C THR A 224 -9.20 -21.88 16.84
N GLY A 225 -9.03 -22.57 15.72
CA GLY A 225 -9.24 -24.02 15.62
C GLY A 225 -7.94 -24.70 15.26
N THR A 226 -7.79 -25.98 15.62
CA THR A 226 -6.58 -26.70 15.24
C THR A 226 -6.61 -27.09 13.76
N ASP A 227 -7.77 -27.43 13.20
CA ASP A 227 -7.93 -27.57 11.74
C ASP A 227 -8.19 -26.19 11.12
N ARG A 228 -9.39 -25.62 11.33
CA ARG A 228 -9.79 -24.31 10.76
C ARG A 228 -10.15 -23.28 11.80
N GLY A 229 -9.82 -22.03 11.53
CA GLY A 229 -10.26 -20.91 12.38
C GLY A 229 -11.77 -20.74 12.33
N VAL A 230 -12.32 -20.64 11.11
CA VAL A 230 -13.75 -20.59 10.83
C VAL A 230 -14.04 -21.47 9.62
N ASP A 231 -15.02 -22.36 9.75
CA ASP A 231 -15.58 -23.14 8.65
C ASP A 231 -17.05 -22.76 8.42
N GLY A 232 -17.44 -22.78 7.16
CA GLY A 232 -18.75 -22.36 6.69
C GLY A 232 -18.88 -22.69 5.22
N GLU A 233 -18.62 -23.95 4.87
CA GLU A 233 -18.60 -24.49 3.50
C GLU A 233 -20.02 -24.55 2.85
N VAL A 234 -20.74 -23.46 2.98
CA VAL A 234 -22.12 -23.21 2.60
C VAL A 234 -22.24 -21.76 2.10
N SER A 235 -23.36 -21.42 1.46
CA SER A 235 -23.51 -20.10 0.83
C SER A 235 -23.83 -18.98 1.81
N GLY A 236 -23.47 -17.75 1.45
CA GLY A 236 -23.99 -16.52 2.06
C GLY A 236 -23.33 -16.10 3.37
N ILE A 237 -22.21 -16.72 3.74
CA ILE A 237 -21.46 -16.41 4.96
C ILE A 237 -20.87 -15.00 4.92
N ARG A 238 -21.00 -14.25 6.02
CA ARG A 238 -20.41 -12.91 6.19
C ARG A 238 -19.46 -12.86 7.38
N ILE A 239 -18.21 -12.50 7.14
CA ILE A 239 -17.19 -12.43 8.19
C ILE A 239 -16.58 -11.03 8.18
N THR A 240 -16.63 -10.34 9.33
CA THR A 240 -15.88 -9.11 9.58
C THR A 240 -14.86 -9.37 10.68
N ASN A 241 -13.59 -9.36 10.32
CA ASN A 241 -12.47 -9.58 11.24
C ASN A 241 -11.66 -8.30 11.47
N SER A 242 -11.62 -7.82 12.70
CA SER A 242 -10.65 -6.82 13.19
C SER A 242 -9.72 -7.38 14.27
N GLY A 243 -9.92 -8.64 14.67
CA GLY A 243 -9.13 -9.38 15.64
C GLY A 243 -8.18 -10.37 14.97
N SER A 244 -8.08 -11.58 15.53
CA SER A 244 -7.31 -12.69 14.98
C SER A 244 -8.20 -13.90 14.71
N ILE A 245 -8.05 -14.50 13.54
CA ILE A 245 -8.60 -15.82 13.20
C ILE A 245 -7.43 -16.71 12.77
N THR A 246 -7.32 -17.90 13.38
CA THR A 246 -6.25 -18.86 13.10
C THR A 246 -6.80 -20.27 12.89
N GLY A 247 -6.54 -20.84 11.72
CA GLY A 247 -6.56 -22.30 11.51
C GLY A 247 -5.11 -22.79 11.55
N VAL A 248 -4.80 -23.77 12.39
CA VAL A 248 -3.40 -24.16 12.63
C VAL A 248 -2.90 -25.13 11.56
N ASP A 249 -3.70 -26.13 11.20
CA ASP A 249 -3.32 -27.20 10.27
C ASP A 249 -3.93 -26.99 8.87
N SER A 250 -5.10 -26.37 8.75
CA SER A 250 -5.79 -26.03 7.49
C SER A 250 -6.09 -24.53 7.43
N ASP A 251 -7.30 -24.14 7.05
CA ASP A 251 -7.57 -22.79 6.56
C ASP A 251 -7.83 -21.82 7.71
N GLY A 252 -7.39 -20.57 7.57
CA GLY A 252 -7.79 -19.51 8.48
C GLY A 252 -9.30 -19.33 8.46
N VAL A 253 -9.86 -19.21 7.26
CA VAL A 253 -11.30 -19.11 6.98
C VAL A 253 -11.63 -19.95 5.75
N ARG A 254 -12.64 -20.82 5.82
CA ARG A 254 -13.20 -21.51 4.66
C ARG A 254 -14.69 -21.21 4.52
N THR A 255 -15.12 -20.84 3.31
CA THR A 255 -16.53 -20.54 3.02
C THR A 255 -17.01 -21.11 1.68
N GLY A 256 -18.33 -21.20 1.51
CA GLY A 256 -18.96 -21.55 0.22
C GLY A 256 -19.12 -20.34 -0.73
N ALA A 257 -20.15 -20.40 -1.57
CA ALA A 257 -20.43 -19.38 -2.57
C ALA A 257 -21.07 -18.11 -1.96
N ASP A 258 -21.00 -16.99 -2.68
CA ASP A 258 -21.60 -15.72 -2.27
C ASP A 258 -21.13 -15.22 -0.89
N ALA A 259 -19.92 -15.61 -0.47
CA ALA A 259 -19.36 -15.22 0.82
C ALA A 259 -18.79 -13.80 0.77
N VAL A 260 -18.79 -13.11 1.92
CA VAL A 260 -18.14 -11.81 2.08
C VAL A 260 -17.19 -11.88 3.27
N VAL A 261 -15.90 -11.72 3.03
CA VAL A 261 -14.85 -11.71 4.05
C VAL A 261 -14.18 -10.34 4.09
N GLU A 262 -14.40 -9.58 5.15
CA GLU A 262 -13.78 -8.28 5.41
C GLU A 262 -12.73 -8.41 6.51
N ASN A 263 -11.45 -8.29 6.15
CA ASN A 263 -10.34 -8.41 7.09
C ASN A 263 -9.60 -7.08 7.27
N SER A 264 -9.66 -6.54 8.48
CA SER A 264 -8.84 -5.42 8.96
C SER A 264 -7.86 -5.84 10.07
N GLY A 265 -7.98 -7.06 10.58
CA GLY A 265 -7.08 -7.68 11.55
C GLY A 265 -6.12 -8.67 10.90
N THR A 266 -5.97 -9.84 11.52
CA THR A 266 -5.14 -10.93 11.03
C THR A 266 -5.97 -12.17 10.78
N ILE A 267 -5.79 -12.79 9.61
CA ILE A 267 -6.21 -14.17 9.33
C ILE A 267 -4.96 -14.98 9.01
N THR A 268 -4.82 -16.14 9.63
CA THR A 268 -3.70 -17.06 9.38
C THR A 268 -4.22 -18.47 9.19
N GLY A 269 -3.83 -19.10 8.09
CA GLY A 269 -4.04 -20.52 7.84
C GLY A 269 -2.74 -21.30 7.84
N GLY A 270 -2.81 -22.54 8.31
CA GLY A 270 -1.79 -23.56 8.11
C GLY A 270 -1.67 -23.97 6.64
N ASP A 271 -2.81 -24.06 5.94
CA ASP A 271 -2.92 -24.32 4.51
C ASP A 271 -3.27 -23.00 3.78
N ASP A 272 -4.55 -22.68 3.59
CA ASP A 272 -5.00 -21.42 2.98
C ASP A 272 -5.28 -20.33 4.00
N GLY A 273 -4.92 -19.08 3.69
CA GLY A 273 -5.30 -17.94 4.53
C GLY A 273 -6.82 -17.78 4.55
N VAL A 274 -7.41 -17.67 3.36
CA VAL A 274 -8.86 -17.62 3.14
C VAL A 274 -9.22 -18.46 1.92
N GLN A 275 -10.15 -19.40 2.07
CA GLN A 275 -10.74 -20.16 0.97
C GLN A 275 -12.21 -19.74 0.76
N VAL A 276 -12.56 -19.36 -0.46
CA VAL A 276 -13.95 -18.99 -0.84
C VAL A 276 -14.37 -19.66 -2.15
N ARG A 277 -15.68 -19.62 -2.49
CA ARG A 277 -16.19 -20.14 -3.77
C ARG A 277 -16.82 -19.07 -4.64
N GLU A 278 -17.64 -19.49 -5.62
CA GLU A 278 -18.16 -18.65 -6.69
C GLU A 278 -18.79 -17.35 -6.16
N ASN A 279 -18.59 -16.26 -6.90
CA ASN A 279 -19.18 -14.93 -6.61
C ASN A 279 -18.88 -14.35 -5.21
N SER A 280 -17.85 -14.85 -4.54
CA SER A 280 -17.45 -14.34 -3.22
C SER A 280 -16.62 -13.06 -3.34
N THR A 281 -16.62 -12.27 -2.27
CA THR A 281 -15.82 -11.04 -2.17
C THR A 281 -14.93 -11.08 -0.93
N VAL A 282 -13.62 -10.87 -1.13
CA VAL A 282 -12.65 -10.71 -0.04
C VAL A 282 -12.09 -9.29 -0.06
N ILE A 283 -12.26 -8.56 1.04
CA ILE A 283 -11.74 -7.21 1.23
C ILE A 283 -10.71 -7.25 2.35
N ASN A 284 -9.44 -6.99 2.01
CA ASN A 284 -8.34 -7.01 2.96
C ASN A 284 -7.71 -5.63 3.12
N SER A 285 -7.80 -5.07 4.32
CA SER A 285 -7.00 -3.92 4.78
C SER A 285 -6.03 -4.29 5.90
N GLY A 286 -6.08 -5.53 6.38
CA GLY A 286 -5.19 -6.09 7.40
C GLY A 286 -4.14 -7.03 6.79
N THR A 287 -3.94 -8.18 7.44
CA THR A 287 -3.02 -9.22 6.96
C THR A 287 -3.77 -10.55 6.79
N ILE A 288 -3.59 -11.17 5.62
CA ILE A 288 -3.96 -12.57 5.37
C ILE A 288 -2.67 -13.33 5.05
N THR A 289 -2.44 -14.43 5.75
CA THR A 289 -1.23 -15.25 5.57
C THR A 289 -1.59 -16.72 5.51
N ALA A 290 -1.10 -17.42 4.48
CA ALA A 290 -0.99 -18.87 4.45
C ALA A 290 0.43 -19.30 4.80
N LEU A 291 0.55 -20.36 5.61
CA LEU A 291 1.84 -20.96 5.98
C LEU A 291 2.18 -22.19 5.14
N GLY A 292 1.23 -22.74 4.39
CA GLY A 292 1.35 -24.00 3.67
C GLY A 292 0.97 -23.90 2.19
N ALA A 293 -0.07 -23.14 1.87
CA ALA A 293 -0.63 -23.01 0.52
C ALA A 293 -0.90 -21.54 0.16
N GLU A 294 -2.12 -21.23 -0.30
CA GLU A 294 -2.43 -19.94 -0.91
C GLU A 294 -2.88 -18.88 0.10
N GLY A 295 -2.43 -17.64 -0.09
CA GLY A 295 -2.91 -16.52 0.75
C GLY A 295 -4.44 -16.39 0.67
N ILE A 296 -4.97 -16.41 -0.56
CA ILE A 296 -6.39 -16.57 -0.84
C ILE A 296 -6.57 -17.62 -1.94
N ASN A 297 -7.37 -18.64 -1.68
CA ASN A 297 -7.72 -19.69 -2.65
C ASN A 297 -9.19 -19.53 -3.07
N ALA A 298 -9.41 -19.25 -4.34
CA ALA A 298 -10.75 -19.14 -4.90
C ALA A 298 -10.79 -19.63 -6.36
N ASN A 299 -10.43 -20.90 -6.54
CA ASN A 299 -10.52 -21.72 -7.75
C ASN A 299 -11.96 -21.88 -8.33
N ARG A 300 -12.74 -20.80 -8.36
CA ARG A 300 -14.17 -20.71 -8.72
C ARG A 300 -14.48 -19.36 -9.36
N ASP A 301 -15.46 -19.35 -10.25
CA ASP A 301 -15.72 -18.20 -11.11
C ASP A 301 -16.27 -16.97 -10.35
N GLY A 302 -15.95 -15.77 -10.84
CA GLY A 302 -16.58 -14.51 -10.44
C GLY A 302 -16.13 -13.96 -9.09
N VAL A 303 -14.99 -14.39 -8.56
CA VAL A 303 -14.47 -13.94 -7.26
C VAL A 303 -13.85 -12.55 -7.35
N ARG A 304 -14.13 -11.71 -6.34
CA ARG A 304 -13.62 -10.34 -6.23
C ARG A 304 -12.69 -10.17 -5.03
N ILE A 305 -11.46 -9.72 -5.28
CA ILE A 305 -10.46 -9.40 -4.26
C ILE A 305 -10.17 -7.90 -4.27
N GLU A 306 -10.28 -7.25 -3.11
CA GLU A 306 -9.85 -5.87 -2.89
C GLU A 306 -8.80 -5.83 -1.78
N ASN A 307 -7.54 -5.62 -2.14
CA ASN A 307 -6.42 -5.61 -1.22
C ASN A 307 -5.83 -4.20 -1.08
N SER A 308 -5.92 -3.65 0.13
CA SER A 308 -5.17 -2.47 0.58
C SER A 308 -4.18 -2.80 1.71
N GLY A 309 -4.25 -4.02 2.24
CA GLY A 309 -3.36 -4.56 3.27
C GLY A 309 -2.25 -5.43 2.68
N THR A 310 -1.98 -6.54 3.34
CA THR A 310 -0.98 -7.54 2.90
C THR A 310 -1.64 -8.91 2.75
N ILE A 311 -1.39 -9.58 1.63
CA ILE A 311 -1.72 -10.99 1.38
C ILE A 311 -0.41 -11.73 1.12
N ILE A 312 -0.18 -12.83 1.85
CA ILE A 312 1.03 -13.67 1.71
C ILE A 312 0.61 -15.12 1.54
N GLY A 313 1.04 -15.74 0.45
CA GLY A 313 0.98 -17.19 0.23
C GLY A 313 2.36 -17.83 0.30
N LEU A 314 2.42 -19.09 0.74
CA LEU A 314 3.61 -19.92 0.52
C LEU A 314 3.57 -20.55 -0.86
N ASP A 315 2.39 -20.87 -1.38
CA ASP A 315 2.18 -21.22 -2.79
C ASP A 315 1.82 -19.92 -3.53
N ASP A 316 0.68 -19.82 -4.22
CA ASP A 316 0.21 -18.55 -4.77
C ASP A 316 -0.19 -17.58 -3.66
N ALA A 317 0.05 -16.29 -3.86
CA ALA A 317 -0.53 -15.34 -2.91
C ALA A 317 -2.06 -15.27 -3.07
N VAL A 318 -2.54 -15.36 -4.31
CA VAL A 318 -3.94 -15.34 -4.69
C VAL A 318 -4.13 -16.28 -5.88
N ASN A 319 -4.97 -17.29 -5.76
CA ASN A 319 -5.33 -18.23 -6.84
C ASN A 319 -6.83 -18.13 -7.15
N LEU A 320 -7.19 -17.89 -8.41
CA LEU A 320 -8.55 -17.59 -8.86
C LEU A 320 -8.91 -18.38 -10.14
N ALA A 321 -10.20 -18.50 -10.47
CA ALA A 321 -10.63 -19.08 -11.75
C ALA A 321 -11.13 -17.99 -12.73
N ASN A 322 -12.20 -18.26 -13.49
CA ASN A 322 -12.69 -17.38 -14.54
C ASN A 322 -13.43 -16.13 -14.00
N ASP A 323 -13.49 -15.08 -14.82
CA ASP A 323 -14.19 -13.84 -14.51
C ASP A 323 -13.77 -13.19 -13.17
N ALA A 324 -12.51 -13.41 -12.77
CA ALA A 324 -11.94 -12.89 -11.54
C ALA A 324 -11.76 -11.36 -11.58
N TYR A 325 -11.80 -10.72 -10.42
CA TYR A 325 -11.45 -9.30 -10.28
C TYR A 325 -10.51 -9.09 -9.10
N VAL A 326 -9.34 -8.50 -9.35
CA VAL A 326 -8.36 -8.14 -8.32
C VAL A 326 -8.10 -6.64 -8.39
N LEU A 327 -8.28 -5.93 -7.28
CA LEU A 327 -7.80 -4.56 -7.08
C LEU A 327 -6.77 -4.56 -5.95
N ASN A 328 -5.53 -4.24 -6.29
CA ASN A 328 -4.44 -4.19 -5.33
C ASN A 328 -3.89 -2.76 -5.20
N THR A 329 -4.05 -2.16 -4.02
CA THR A 329 -3.31 -0.95 -3.60
C THR A 329 -2.31 -1.24 -2.49
N GLY A 330 -2.28 -2.48 -2.00
CA GLY A 330 -1.40 -2.96 -0.93
C GLY A 330 -0.28 -3.85 -1.46
N THR A 331 0.03 -4.92 -0.72
CA THR A 331 1.00 -5.95 -1.12
C THR A 331 0.33 -7.29 -1.31
N ILE A 332 0.61 -7.94 -2.44
CA ILE A 332 0.33 -9.34 -2.72
C ILE A 332 1.68 -10.01 -2.96
N LEU A 333 2.01 -11.03 -2.16
CA LEU A 333 3.33 -11.65 -2.15
C LEU A 333 3.22 -13.17 -2.11
N SER A 334 3.67 -13.86 -3.16
CA SER A 334 4.03 -15.27 -3.06
C SER A 334 5.46 -15.37 -2.55
N ASN A 335 5.62 -16.07 -1.43
CA ASN A 335 6.90 -16.34 -0.78
C ASN A 335 7.39 -17.77 -1.05
N GLY A 336 6.73 -18.45 -2.00
CA GLY A 336 7.08 -19.78 -2.50
C GLY A 336 8.29 -19.82 -3.41
N THR A 337 8.59 -21.02 -3.92
CA THR A 337 9.73 -21.25 -4.81
C THR A 337 9.37 -21.35 -6.29
N ASP A 338 8.10 -21.47 -6.61
CA ASP A 338 7.57 -22.00 -7.87
C ASP A 338 6.10 -21.58 -8.12
N GLN A 339 5.69 -20.42 -7.61
CA GLN A 339 4.28 -19.97 -7.65
C GLN A 339 4.12 -18.47 -7.81
N ASP A 340 2.88 -18.03 -8.03
CA ASP A 340 2.58 -16.72 -8.57
C ASP A 340 2.13 -15.71 -7.52
N GLY A 341 2.37 -14.43 -7.81
CA GLY A 341 1.74 -13.36 -7.07
C GLY A 341 0.21 -13.44 -7.19
N VAL A 342 -0.29 -13.57 -8.40
CA VAL A 342 -1.71 -13.81 -8.70
C VAL A 342 -1.81 -14.82 -9.83
N ASP A 343 -2.43 -15.96 -9.56
CA ASP A 343 -2.83 -16.97 -10.54
C ASP A 343 -4.33 -16.83 -10.83
N LEU A 344 -4.73 -16.84 -12.11
CA LEU A 344 -6.12 -16.76 -12.55
C LEU A 344 -6.37 -17.34 -13.94
N ASP A 345 -7.49 -18.04 -14.18
CA ASP A 345 -7.87 -18.41 -15.55
C ASP A 345 -8.14 -17.16 -16.43
N SER A 346 -9.02 -16.27 -15.96
CA SER A 346 -9.38 -15.06 -16.71
C SER A 346 -9.98 -13.99 -15.80
N GLY A 347 -9.89 -12.72 -16.20
CA GLY A 347 -10.44 -11.64 -15.40
C GLY A 347 -9.71 -10.32 -15.52
N THR A 348 -9.82 -9.50 -14.49
CA THR A 348 -9.22 -8.16 -14.42
C THR A 348 -8.33 -8.02 -13.21
N VAL A 349 -7.07 -7.66 -13.41
CA VAL A 349 -6.13 -7.28 -12.35
C VAL A 349 -5.78 -5.80 -12.48
N ILE A 350 -6.14 -5.01 -11.46
CA ILE A 350 -5.77 -3.60 -11.35
C ILE A 350 -4.76 -3.46 -10.21
N ASN A 351 -3.51 -3.17 -10.55
CA ASN A 351 -2.44 -3.01 -9.59
C ASN A 351 -1.99 -1.55 -9.48
N HIS A 352 -2.19 -0.97 -8.31
CA HIS A 352 -1.60 0.29 -7.87
C HIS A 352 -0.50 0.10 -6.81
N GLY A 353 -0.45 -1.09 -6.18
CA GLY A 353 0.51 -1.45 -5.14
C GLY A 353 1.64 -2.33 -5.67
N THR A 354 1.95 -3.38 -4.91
CA THR A 354 2.96 -4.38 -5.27
C THR A 354 2.30 -5.74 -5.44
N ILE A 355 2.54 -6.38 -6.57
CA ILE A 355 2.30 -7.80 -6.80
C ILE A 355 3.64 -8.45 -7.08
N ARG A 356 3.97 -9.52 -6.34
CA ARG A 356 5.29 -10.12 -6.42
C ARG A 356 5.27 -11.62 -6.20
N SER A 357 5.96 -12.34 -7.07
CA SER A 357 6.49 -13.67 -6.77
C SER A 357 7.98 -13.62 -6.42
N LEU A 358 8.39 -14.39 -5.41
CA LEU A 358 9.82 -14.60 -5.08
C LEU A 358 10.45 -15.75 -5.85
N ALA A 359 9.67 -16.54 -6.58
CA ALA A 359 10.18 -17.60 -7.42
C ALA A 359 11.04 -17.00 -8.55
N LEU A 360 12.19 -17.62 -8.82
CA LEU A 360 13.15 -17.09 -9.80
C LEU A 360 13.02 -17.74 -11.18
N THR A 361 12.27 -18.83 -11.29
CA THR A 361 12.22 -19.66 -12.51
C THR A 361 10.82 -19.92 -13.05
N ASP A 362 9.82 -20.05 -12.18
CA ASP A 362 8.50 -20.56 -12.54
C ASP A 362 7.42 -19.96 -11.64
N GLY A 363 7.59 -18.69 -11.27
CA GLY A 363 6.54 -18.01 -10.52
C GLY A 363 6.57 -16.54 -10.88
N ASP A 364 5.45 -16.09 -11.36
CA ASP A 364 5.22 -14.86 -12.08
C ASP A 364 4.53 -13.83 -11.19
N GLY A 365 4.58 -12.58 -11.60
CA GLY A 365 3.81 -11.55 -10.91
C GLY A 365 2.31 -11.84 -11.04
N ILE A 366 1.88 -12.07 -12.27
CA ILE A 366 0.52 -12.49 -12.64
C ILE A 366 0.64 -13.61 -13.67
N ASP A 367 -0.08 -14.71 -13.49
CA ASP A 367 -0.21 -15.78 -14.49
C ASP A 367 -1.67 -15.94 -14.94
N PHE A 368 -1.87 -16.21 -16.24
CA PHE A 368 -3.17 -16.51 -16.84
C PHE A 368 -3.22 -17.96 -17.30
N ASP A 369 -4.10 -18.72 -16.67
CA ASP A 369 -4.09 -20.18 -16.73
C ASP A 369 -4.76 -20.76 -18.00
N GLU A 370 -4.35 -21.99 -18.37
CA GLU A 370 -4.93 -22.65 -19.55
C GLU A 370 -6.43 -23.00 -19.38
N GLY A 371 -7.18 -23.02 -20.48
CA GLY A 371 -8.59 -23.43 -20.46
C GLY A 371 -9.57 -22.31 -20.06
N ALA A 372 -9.05 -21.10 -19.87
CA ALA A 372 -9.81 -19.87 -19.71
C ALA A 372 -10.96 -19.72 -20.71
N THR A 373 -12.10 -19.24 -20.22
CA THR A 373 -13.31 -19.01 -21.04
C THR A 373 -13.48 -17.56 -21.51
N GLY A 374 -12.64 -16.66 -20.98
CA GLY A 374 -12.66 -15.23 -21.27
C GLY A 374 -11.27 -14.63 -21.34
N ALA A 375 -11.20 -13.37 -21.80
CA ALA A 375 -9.96 -12.60 -21.90
C ALA A 375 -9.49 -12.10 -20.53
N GLY A 376 -8.18 -11.94 -20.37
CA GLY A 376 -7.56 -11.26 -19.24
C GLY A 376 -7.24 -9.79 -19.52
N PHE A 377 -7.26 -8.98 -18.47
CA PHE A 377 -6.92 -7.57 -18.51
C PHE A 377 -6.08 -7.17 -17.29
N VAL A 378 -4.93 -6.54 -17.54
CA VAL A 378 -4.04 -6.01 -16.50
C VAL A 378 -3.92 -4.49 -16.67
N LEU A 379 -4.18 -3.74 -15.60
CA LEU A 379 -3.83 -2.33 -15.50
C LEU A 379 -2.82 -2.14 -14.37
N ASN A 380 -1.59 -1.76 -14.71
CA ASN A 380 -0.53 -1.56 -13.73
C ASN A 380 -0.12 -0.10 -13.64
N THR A 381 -0.23 0.50 -12.45
CA THR A 381 0.42 1.76 -12.09
C THR A 381 1.42 1.58 -10.94
N GLY A 382 1.57 0.36 -10.42
CA GLY A 382 2.46 0.01 -9.32
C GLY A 382 3.64 -0.84 -9.79
N LEU A 383 4.03 -1.81 -8.98
CA LEU A 383 5.08 -2.80 -9.28
C LEU A 383 4.45 -4.19 -9.48
N ILE A 384 4.82 -4.85 -10.56
CA ILE A 384 4.59 -6.28 -10.81
C ILE A 384 5.96 -6.93 -11.07
N GLU A 385 6.34 -7.94 -10.30
CA GLU A 385 7.59 -8.66 -10.52
C GLU A 385 7.50 -10.17 -10.24
N GLY A 386 8.20 -10.96 -11.05
CA GLY A 386 8.31 -12.42 -10.92
C GLY A 386 9.38 -12.97 -11.86
N ALA A 387 9.41 -14.28 -12.08
CA ALA A 387 10.19 -14.91 -13.13
C ALA A 387 9.83 -14.28 -14.48
N ARG A 388 8.54 -14.17 -14.78
CA ARG A 388 7.91 -13.19 -15.67
C ARG A 388 7.09 -12.22 -14.83
N GLY A 389 6.91 -11.00 -15.32
CA GLY A 389 6.04 -10.03 -14.66
C GLY A 389 4.58 -10.37 -14.90
N VAL A 390 4.21 -10.57 -16.16
CA VAL A 390 2.88 -11.05 -16.58
C VAL A 390 3.07 -12.22 -17.54
N ASN A 391 2.42 -13.33 -17.26
CA ASN A 391 2.42 -14.54 -18.08
C ASN A 391 0.99 -14.92 -18.47
N ALA A 392 0.88 -15.62 -19.58
CA ALA A 392 -0.25 -16.48 -19.90
C ALA A 392 0.34 -17.81 -20.36
N ASP A 393 -0.31 -18.88 -19.95
CA ASP A 393 0.21 -20.22 -20.08
C ASP A 393 0.22 -20.68 -21.55
N ASP A 394 1.18 -21.52 -21.95
CA ASP A 394 1.47 -21.86 -23.37
C ASP A 394 0.25 -22.36 -24.17
N LEU A 395 -0.77 -22.89 -23.48
CA LEU A 395 -2.00 -23.44 -24.06
C LEU A 395 -3.21 -22.50 -23.93
N ASP A 396 -3.06 -21.35 -23.29
CA ASP A 396 -4.04 -20.28 -23.34
C ASP A 396 -4.14 -19.74 -24.78
N THR A 397 -5.38 -19.53 -25.21
CA THR A 397 -5.74 -19.03 -26.54
C THR A 397 -6.63 -17.79 -26.46
N GLN A 398 -6.87 -17.28 -25.24
CA GLN A 398 -7.62 -16.08 -24.97
C GLN A 398 -6.76 -14.84 -25.17
N SER A 399 -7.38 -13.76 -25.64
CA SER A 399 -6.66 -12.50 -25.83
C SER A 399 -6.40 -11.82 -24.49
N GLN A 400 -5.19 -11.34 -24.32
CA GLN A 400 -4.72 -10.67 -23.11
C GLN A 400 -4.46 -9.20 -23.41
N THR A 401 -4.88 -8.31 -22.51
CA THR A 401 -4.60 -6.88 -22.62
C THR A 401 -3.86 -6.38 -21.39
N VAL A 402 -2.62 -5.90 -21.58
CA VAL A 402 -1.78 -5.34 -20.51
C VAL A 402 -1.59 -3.85 -20.78
N THR A 403 -2.13 -3.00 -19.90
CA THR A 403 -1.89 -1.56 -19.90
C THR A 403 -0.96 -1.20 -18.75
N ASN A 404 0.21 -0.67 -19.06
CA ASN A 404 1.20 -0.28 -18.08
C ASN A 404 1.35 1.25 -17.99
N TYR A 405 1.48 1.72 -16.75
CA TYR A 405 1.90 3.06 -16.33
C TYR A 405 2.98 2.99 -15.25
N GLY A 406 3.22 1.80 -14.67
CA GLY A 406 4.21 1.55 -13.62
C GLY A 406 5.35 0.64 -14.11
N THR A 407 5.83 -0.23 -13.24
CA THR A 407 6.97 -1.12 -13.52
C THR A 407 6.53 -2.58 -13.59
N ILE A 408 6.97 -3.28 -14.65
CA ILE A 408 6.83 -4.73 -14.81
C ILE A 408 8.24 -5.33 -14.99
N ILE A 409 8.60 -6.29 -14.15
CA ILE A 409 9.94 -6.91 -14.11
C ILE A 409 9.84 -8.42 -14.31
N GLY A 410 10.64 -8.94 -15.24
CA GLY A 410 10.86 -10.38 -15.41
C GLY A 410 12.29 -10.78 -15.09
N HIS A 411 12.48 -11.51 -13.99
CA HIS A 411 13.80 -11.93 -13.53
C HIS A 411 14.41 -13.08 -14.35
N SER A 412 13.60 -13.83 -15.09
CA SER A 412 14.05 -14.87 -16.03
C SER A 412 14.62 -14.30 -17.33
N GLY A 413 14.47 -12.99 -17.55
CA GLY A 413 14.82 -12.29 -18.77
C GLY A 413 13.62 -12.00 -19.68
N ILE A 414 12.44 -12.54 -19.39
CA ILE A 414 11.17 -12.25 -20.07
C ILE A 414 10.27 -11.53 -19.08
N ALA A 415 9.83 -10.31 -19.39
CA ALA A 415 8.92 -9.53 -18.54
C ALA A 415 7.45 -9.83 -18.81
N ILE A 416 7.10 -10.05 -20.07
CA ILE A 416 5.72 -10.29 -20.52
C ILE A 416 5.74 -11.46 -21.51
N SER A 417 4.85 -12.44 -21.31
CA SER A 417 4.64 -13.60 -22.17
C SER A 417 3.14 -13.88 -22.26
N LEU A 418 2.49 -13.77 -23.44
CA LEU A 418 1.01 -13.82 -23.54
C LEU A 418 0.45 -14.98 -24.40
N ALA A 419 1.27 -15.99 -24.70
CA ALA A 419 0.86 -17.25 -25.34
C ALA A 419 0.06 -17.12 -26.66
N GLY A 420 -1.27 -17.29 -26.66
CA GLY A 420 -2.08 -17.25 -27.87
C GLY A 420 -3.29 -16.34 -27.70
N GLY A 421 -3.68 -15.60 -28.73
CA GLY A 421 -4.72 -14.59 -28.62
C GLY A 421 -4.44 -13.45 -29.59
N ASP A 422 -5.34 -12.47 -29.73
CA ASP A 422 -4.98 -11.21 -30.37
C ASP A 422 -4.59 -10.22 -29.24
N ASP A 423 -3.35 -10.29 -28.79
CA ASP A 423 -2.91 -9.65 -27.54
C ASP A 423 -2.60 -8.16 -27.72
N VAL A 424 -2.73 -7.40 -26.63
CA VAL A 424 -2.50 -5.95 -26.64
C VAL A 424 -1.63 -5.53 -25.46
N LEU A 425 -0.43 -5.03 -25.75
CA LEU A 425 0.42 -4.33 -24.79
C LEU A 425 0.38 -2.83 -25.04
N GLU A 426 -0.14 -2.09 -24.07
CA GLU A 426 -0.26 -0.63 -24.08
C GLU A 426 0.68 -0.02 -23.03
N LEU A 427 1.57 0.87 -23.48
CA LEU A 427 2.47 1.61 -22.61
C LEU A 427 2.09 3.09 -22.59
N ALA A 428 2.07 3.66 -21.39
CA ALA A 428 1.86 5.08 -21.15
C ALA A 428 2.99 5.67 -20.29
N THR A 429 2.95 6.97 -20.08
CA THR A 429 3.96 7.73 -19.33
C THR A 429 4.15 7.14 -17.94
N GLY A 430 5.40 6.90 -17.55
CA GLY A 430 5.78 6.18 -16.33
C GLY A 430 6.09 4.69 -16.55
N SER A 431 5.67 4.09 -17.67
CA SER A 431 5.90 2.67 -17.98
C SER A 431 7.37 2.31 -17.99
N GLN A 432 7.71 1.25 -17.26
CA GLN A 432 8.99 0.56 -17.35
C GLN A 432 8.76 -0.93 -17.53
N ILE A 433 9.34 -1.50 -18.59
CA ILE A 433 9.35 -2.95 -18.83
C ILE A 433 10.81 -3.41 -18.72
N ILE A 434 11.09 -4.30 -17.78
CA ILE A 434 12.44 -4.82 -17.51
C ILE A 434 12.47 -6.31 -17.86
N GLY A 435 12.82 -6.60 -19.11
CA GLY A 435 12.84 -7.95 -19.69
C GLY A 435 12.33 -7.93 -21.14
N ALA A 436 12.43 -9.05 -21.83
CA ALA A 436 11.88 -9.22 -23.17
C ALA A 436 10.35 -9.34 -23.14
N ILE A 437 9.71 -9.02 -24.27
CA ILE A 437 8.26 -9.12 -24.47
C ILE A 437 8.01 -10.25 -25.47
N ASP A 438 7.12 -11.17 -25.13
CA ASP A 438 6.59 -12.18 -26.03
C ASP A 438 5.07 -12.02 -26.05
N LEU A 439 4.52 -11.56 -27.18
CA LEU A 439 3.06 -11.50 -27.35
C LEU A 439 2.53 -12.80 -27.97
N GLY A 440 3.40 -13.77 -28.23
CA GLY A 440 2.97 -15.10 -28.61
C GLY A 440 2.43 -15.20 -30.03
N SER A 441 1.22 -15.75 -30.17
CA SER A 441 0.61 -16.07 -31.45
C SER A 441 -0.77 -15.45 -31.63
N GLY A 442 -0.95 -14.77 -32.75
CA GLY A 442 -2.23 -14.25 -33.19
C GLY A 442 -2.02 -12.98 -33.98
N THR A 443 -2.83 -11.95 -33.72
CA THR A 443 -2.63 -10.61 -34.27
C THR A 443 -2.34 -9.63 -33.13
N ASP A 444 -1.07 -9.53 -32.78
CA ASP A 444 -0.67 -8.87 -31.55
C ASP A 444 -0.35 -7.39 -31.79
N THR A 445 -0.67 -6.58 -30.79
CA THR A 445 -0.53 -5.12 -30.85
C THR A 445 0.36 -4.61 -29.73
N PHE A 446 1.45 -3.94 -30.12
CA PHE A 446 2.22 -3.07 -29.24
C PHE A 446 1.82 -1.61 -29.49
N ARG A 447 1.33 -0.92 -28.46
CA ARG A 447 0.82 0.45 -28.57
C ARG A 447 1.43 1.39 -27.54
N LEU A 448 1.74 2.61 -27.98
CA LEU A 448 2.08 3.73 -27.10
C LEU A 448 0.87 4.66 -26.97
N LEU A 449 0.34 4.79 -25.76
CA LEU A 449 -0.80 5.66 -25.45
C LEU A 449 -0.37 7.12 -25.22
N SER A 450 0.86 7.33 -24.74
CA SER A 450 1.47 8.64 -24.51
C SER A 450 3.00 8.55 -24.67
N PRO A 451 3.75 9.66 -24.56
CA PRO A 451 5.20 9.61 -24.63
C PRO A 451 5.79 8.67 -23.57
N VAL A 452 6.69 7.81 -24.05
CA VAL A 452 7.46 6.85 -23.26
C VAL A 452 8.89 6.87 -23.79
N GLN A 453 9.85 6.89 -22.88
CA GLN A 453 11.26 6.70 -23.20
C GLN A 453 11.65 5.26 -22.86
N GLY A 454 12.03 4.47 -23.87
CA GLY A 454 12.33 3.06 -23.65
C GLY A 454 12.92 2.33 -24.85
N ALA A 455 13.70 1.29 -24.55
CA ALA A 455 14.14 0.30 -25.53
C ALA A 455 13.47 -1.05 -25.23
N PHE A 456 12.82 -1.61 -26.24
CA PHE A 456 12.01 -2.82 -26.13
C PHE A 456 12.58 -3.93 -27.01
N SER A 457 12.71 -5.12 -26.44
CA SER A 457 13.12 -6.33 -27.16
C SER A 457 11.97 -7.33 -27.18
N PHE A 458 11.70 -7.90 -28.34
CA PHE A 458 10.64 -8.86 -28.53
C PHE A 458 11.20 -10.23 -28.88
N ILE A 459 10.59 -11.29 -28.34
CA ILE A 459 10.89 -12.69 -28.69
C ILE A 459 10.17 -13.03 -30.00
N THR A 460 8.89 -12.67 -30.07
CA THR A 460 8.03 -12.73 -31.26
C THR A 460 7.69 -11.31 -31.69
N ALA A 461 7.70 -11.04 -33.00
CA ALA A 461 7.44 -9.70 -33.52
C ALA A 461 5.93 -9.42 -33.51
N PRO A 462 5.46 -8.35 -32.85
CA PRO A 462 4.05 -7.93 -32.93
C PRO A 462 3.63 -7.65 -34.38
N GLU A 463 2.43 -8.08 -34.77
CA GLU A 463 1.86 -7.80 -36.09
C GLU A 463 1.54 -6.30 -36.26
N ILE A 464 1.21 -5.62 -35.17
CA ILE A 464 0.78 -4.22 -35.17
C ILE A 464 1.65 -3.41 -34.19
N PHE A 465 2.35 -2.43 -34.73
CA PHE A 465 2.95 -1.34 -33.96
C PHE A 465 2.10 -0.08 -34.11
N ASP A 466 1.51 0.40 -33.02
CA ASP A 466 0.72 1.63 -32.97
C ASP A 466 1.41 2.68 -32.08
N ALA A 467 2.17 3.57 -32.70
CA ALA A 467 2.91 4.59 -31.97
C ALA A 467 2.03 5.69 -31.36
N GLY A 468 0.73 5.79 -31.69
CA GLY A 468 -0.14 6.85 -31.16
C GLY A 468 0.29 8.28 -31.55
N GLY A 469 1.18 8.43 -32.53
CA GLY A 469 1.81 9.71 -32.88
C GLY A 469 3.07 10.06 -32.08
N ASN A 470 3.51 9.19 -31.18
CA ASN A 470 4.71 9.35 -30.37
C ASN A 470 5.99 9.00 -31.16
N PRO A 471 7.18 9.53 -30.75
CA PRO A 471 8.45 9.20 -31.40
C PRO A 471 8.80 7.72 -31.20
N PHE A 472 8.70 6.94 -32.28
CA PHE A 472 8.85 5.49 -32.24
C PHE A 472 9.57 4.96 -33.48
N ILE A 473 10.43 3.97 -33.29
CA ILE A 473 11.08 3.23 -34.37
C ILE A 473 11.06 1.74 -34.01
N ALA A 474 10.53 0.90 -34.90
CA ALA A 474 10.68 -0.55 -34.84
C ALA A 474 11.73 -1.02 -35.86
N SER A 475 12.42 -2.12 -35.54
CA SER A 475 13.35 -2.80 -36.45
C SER A 475 12.60 -3.43 -37.63
N ALA A 476 13.31 -3.68 -38.73
CA ALA A 476 12.72 -4.26 -39.94
C ALA A 476 12.18 -5.70 -39.74
N ASP A 477 12.70 -6.43 -38.75
CA ASP A 477 12.22 -7.75 -38.33
C ASP A 477 11.17 -7.68 -37.20
N GLY A 478 10.89 -6.49 -36.65
CA GLY A 478 9.93 -6.29 -35.57
C GLY A 478 10.38 -6.77 -34.19
N LEU A 479 11.60 -7.29 -34.05
CA LEU A 479 12.11 -7.86 -32.79
C LEU A 479 12.72 -6.83 -31.83
N ALA A 480 12.83 -5.58 -32.24
CA ALA A 480 13.26 -4.49 -31.38
C ALA A 480 12.48 -3.22 -31.70
N ALA A 481 12.26 -2.40 -30.69
CA ALA A 481 11.75 -1.06 -30.86
C ALA A 481 12.38 -0.08 -29.87
N VAL A 482 12.39 1.19 -30.24
CA VAL A 482 12.78 2.29 -29.36
C VAL A 482 11.74 3.40 -29.41
N ALA A 483 11.50 4.01 -28.26
CA ALA A 483 10.65 5.18 -28.10
C ALA A 483 11.41 6.28 -27.36
N ALA A 484 11.18 7.53 -27.75
CA ALA A 484 11.78 8.68 -27.09
C ALA A 484 10.69 9.60 -26.56
N ASP A 485 10.91 10.14 -25.37
CA ASP A 485 10.02 11.13 -24.78
C ASP A 485 10.50 12.54 -25.18
N PRO A 486 9.67 13.34 -25.91
CA PRO A 486 10.01 14.71 -26.26
C PRO A 486 10.32 15.61 -25.06
N ASP A 487 9.67 15.40 -23.91
CA ASP A 487 9.88 16.23 -22.71
C ASP A 487 11.27 15.98 -22.13
N VAL A 488 11.69 14.72 -22.07
CA VAL A 488 13.05 14.35 -21.63
C VAL A 488 14.11 14.93 -22.57
N MET A 489 13.91 14.80 -23.89
CA MET A 489 14.87 15.34 -24.86
C MET A 489 14.94 16.87 -24.84
N SER A 490 13.84 17.54 -24.49
CA SER A 490 13.77 19.01 -24.48
C SER A 490 14.18 19.64 -23.14
N ALA A 491 14.40 18.84 -22.11
CA ALA A 491 14.90 19.32 -20.83
C ALA A 491 16.28 19.99 -20.97
N GLY A 492 17.24 19.34 -21.65
CA GLY A 492 18.57 19.89 -21.87
C GLY A 492 18.55 21.23 -22.63
N ASP A 493 17.62 21.37 -23.57
CA ASP A 493 17.34 22.61 -24.29
C ASP A 493 16.87 23.73 -23.36
N THR A 494 15.91 23.39 -22.49
CA THR A 494 15.34 24.32 -21.51
C THR A 494 16.40 24.78 -20.52
N LEU A 495 17.23 23.86 -20.03
CA LEU A 495 18.40 24.17 -19.19
C LEU A 495 19.38 25.10 -19.90
N ALA A 496 19.73 24.80 -21.16
CA ALA A 496 20.62 25.62 -21.97
C ALA A 496 20.08 27.05 -22.15
N ALA A 497 18.79 27.19 -22.48
CA ALA A 497 18.16 28.49 -22.70
C ALA A 497 18.07 29.34 -21.42
N ARG A 498 17.62 28.73 -20.31
CA ARG A 498 17.49 29.42 -19.01
C ARG A 498 18.86 29.81 -18.47
N GLY A 499 19.82 28.89 -18.47
CA GLY A 499 21.15 29.15 -17.93
C GLY A 499 21.97 30.11 -18.80
N LEU A 500 21.82 30.09 -20.14
CA LEU A 500 22.39 31.13 -21.01
C LEU A 500 21.83 32.51 -20.68
N THR A 501 20.53 32.61 -20.45
CA THR A 501 19.87 33.85 -20.04
C THR A 501 20.39 34.35 -18.69
N SER A 502 20.58 33.45 -17.72
CA SER A 502 21.09 33.80 -16.39
C SER A 502 22.51 34.38 -16.49
N VAL A 503 23.44 33.62 -17.07
CA VAL A 503 24.85 34.01 -17.19
C VAL A 503 25.02 35.29 -18.01
N LEU A 504 24.30 35.44 -19.13
CA LEU A 504 24.38 36.68 -19.93
C LEU A 504 23.82 37.88 -19.18
N GLY A 505 22.75 37.70 -18.40
CA GLY A 505 22.21 38.75 -17.55
C GLY A 505 23.23 39.26 -16.53
N ASN A 506 23.85 38.35 -15.77
CA ASN A 506 24.85 38.70 -14.77
C ASN A 506 26.16 39.20 -15.39
N ALA A 507 26.57 38.67 -16.54
CA ALA A 507 27.68 39.19 -17.34
C ALA A 507 27.48 40.64 -17.76
N LEU A 508 26.30 40.98 -18.27
CA LEU A 508 25.97 42.35 -18.66
C LEU A 508 25.94 43.32 -17.47
N GLU A 509 25.49 42.87 -16.31
CA GLU A 509 25.53 43.67 -15.07
C GLU A 509 26.97 43.90 -14.59
N LEU A 510 27.82 42.88 -14.64
CA LEU A 510 29.23 42.99 -14.26
C LEU A 510 30.04 43.82 -15.26
N ALA A 511 29.68 43.80 -16.55
CA ALA A 511 30.31 44.58 -17.62
C ALA A 511 30.33 46.08 -17.34
N GLU A 512 29.30 46.59 -16.65
CA GLU A 512 29.15 48.01 -16.32
C GLU A 512 30.06 48.47 -15.17
N GLY A 513 30.55 47.54 -14.34
CA GLY A 513 31.35 47.81 -13.13
C GLY A 513 32.86 47.85 -13.32
N ALA A 514 33.61 47.86 -12.21
CA ALA A 514 35.07 47.64 -12.20
C ALA A 514 35.40 46.15 -12.44
N PRO A 515 36.65 45.77 -12.81
CA PRO A 515 37.04 44.36 -12.96
C PRO A 515 36.68 43.56 -11.71
N GLY A 516 36.24 42.33 -11.85
CA GLY A 516 35.66 41.60 -10.73
C GLY A 516 35.09 40.25 -11.10
N PHE A 517 34.55 39.56 -10.10
CA PHE A 517 33.83 38.30 -10.26
C PHE A 517 32.46 38.38 -9.60
N ALA A 518 31.52 37.57 -10.06
CA ALA A 518 30.22 37.31 -9.45
C ALA A 518 29.93 35.81 -9.52
N ALA A 519 29.28 35.26 -8.51
CA ALA A 519 28.76 33.90 -8.49
C ALA A 519 27.32 33.92 -7.97
N LEU A 520 26.50 33.00 -8.45
CA LEU A 520 25.09 32.85 -8.09
C LEU A 520 24.79 31.36 -7.92
N LEU A 521 24.12 31.02 -6.82
CA LEU A 521 23.57 29.68 -6.57
C LEU A 521 22.06 29.82 -6.50
N THR A 522 21.34 29.03 -7.27
CA THR A 522 19.88 29.03 -7.35
C THR A 522 19.37 27.60 -7.24
N SER A 523 18.29 27.40 -6.49
CA SER A 523 17.65 26.09 -6.30
C SER A 523 16.14 26.24 -6.39
N THR A 524 15.47 25.22 -6.94
CA THR A 524 14.01 25.08 -7.13
C THR A 524 13.57 23.68 -6.71
N HIS A 525 12.29 23.34 -6.87
CA HIS A 525 11.82 21.95 -6.69
C HIS A 525 12.16 21.04 -7.88
N GLU A 526 12.45 21.60 -9.05
CA GLU A 526 12.61 20.83 -10.30
C GLU A 526 14.03 20.90 -10.86
N ARG A 527 14.90 21.71 -10.26
CA ARG A 527 16.20 22.10 -10.81
C ARG A 527 17.11 22.79 -9.81
N ASP A 528 18.38 22.41 -9.85
CA ASP A 528 19.46 23.15 -9.21
C ASP A 528 20.36 23.83 -10.25
N GLU A 529 20.87 25.03 -9.94
CA GLU A 529 21.70 25.84 -10.83
C GLU A 529 22.85 26.54 -10.08
N MET A 530 24.08 26.35 -10.59
CA MET A 530 25.26 27.07 -10.14
C MET A 530 25.86 27.87 -11.29
N GLU A 531 26.13 29.15 -11.04
CA GLU A 531 26.67 30.07 -12.01
C GLU A 531 27.89 30.84 -11.46
N GLY A 532 28.86 31.13 -12.34
CA GLY A 532 29.97 32.04 -12.08
C GLY A 532 30.33 32.91 -13.28
N VAL A 533 30.59 34.19 -13.06
CA VAL A 533 31.01 35.15 -14.08
C VAL A 533 32.24 35.93 -13.63
N LEU A 534 33.22 36.05 -14.52
CA LEU A 534 34.45 36.81 -14.31
C LEU A 534 34.58 37.90 -15.38
N ARG A 535 35.07 39.07 -14.98
CA ARG A 535 35.37 40.18 -15.88
C ARG A 535 36.78 40.72 -15.68
N TYR A 536 37.46 40.95 -16.80
CA TYR A 536 38.70 41.72 -16.85
C TYR A 536 38.61 42.82 -17.91
N GLY A 537 38.94 44.07 -17.59
CA GLY A 537 38.81 45.16 -18.55
C GLY A 537 39.56 46.43 -18.18
N PHE A 538 39.59 47.38 -19.11
CA PHE A 538 40.25 48.67 -18.97
C PHE A 538 39.44 49.78 -19.63
N ALA A 539 39.57 51.00 -19.10
CA ALA A 539 38.92 52.19 -19.65
C ALA A 539 39.82 52.89 -20.68
N LEU A 540 39.22 53.37 -21.75
CA LEU A 540 39.82 54.26 -22.73
C LEU A 540 39.64 55.73 -22.32
N GLU A 541 40.43 56.62 -22.90
CA GLU A 541 40.38 58.07 -22.62
C GLU A 541 39.03 58.71 -22.96
N ASP A 542 38.26 58.10 -23.88
CA ASP A 542 36.94 58.59 -24.32
C ASP A 542 35.77 58.09 -23.45
N GLY A 543 36.07 57.41 -22.34
CA GLY A 543 35.10 56.85 -21.41
C GLY A 543 34.55 55.48 -21.82
N THR A 544 34.96 54.93 -22.97
CA THR A 544 34.63 53.56 -23.35
C THR A 544 35.39 52.56 -22.49
N VAL A 545 34.71 51.55 -21.96
CA VAL A 545 35.33 50.44 -21.24
C VAL A 545 35.31 49.20 -22.12
N LEU A 546 36.50 48.65 -22.38
CA LEU A 546 36.67 47.38 -23.08
C LEU A 546 36.96 46.28 -22.06
N SER A 547 36.21 45.19 -22.11
CA SER A 547 36.40 44.05 -21.22
C SER A 547 36.32 42.71 -21.95
N VAL A 548 36.93 41.70 -21.35
CA VAL A 548 36.69 40.29 -21.63
C VAL A 548 35.89 39.73 -20.45
N ILE A 549 34.83 39.01 -20.78
CA ILE A 549 33.95 38.35 -19.81
C ILE A 549 34.07 36.85 -20.02
N GLY A 550 34.18 36.10 -18.93
CA GLY A 550 34.03 34.64 -18.89
C GLY A 550 32.84 34.26 -18.02
N GLY A 551 32.08 33.24 -18.42
CA GLY A 551 30.94 32.72 -17.68
C GLY A 551 30.98 31.19 -17.63
N LEU A 552 30.52 30.63 -16.52
CA LEU A 552 30.35 29.20 -16.30
C LEU A 552 28.97 28.97 -15.69
N MET A 553 28.32 27.86 -16.07
CA MET A 553 27.09 27.41 -15.43
C MET A 553 26.99 25.89 -15.46
N SER A 554 26.34 25.33 -14.44
CA SER A 554 25.95 23.92 -14.31
C SER A 554 24.51 23.87 -13.80
N SER A 555 23.70 22.97 -14.32
CA SER A 555 22.32 22.76 -13.89
C SER A 555 21.88 21.32 -14.13
N GLU A 556 21.02 20.79 -13.26
CA GLU A 556 20.49 19.43 -13.34
C GLU A 556 18.96 19.46 -13.19
N THR A 557 18.24 18.53 -13.83
CA THR A 557 16.80 18.34 -13.63
C THR A 557 16.51 17.38 -12.47
N GLU A 558 15.42 17.59 -11.74
CA GLU A 558 14.84 16.61 -10.81
C GLU A 558 13.54 16.00 -11.40
N ASP A 559 13.27 14.73 -11.08
CA ASP A 559 11.99 14.03 -11.33
C ASP A 559 11.53 13.91 -12.80
N MET A 560 12.44 13.70 -13.75
CA MET A 560 12.05 13.45 -15.15
C MET A 560 11.37 12.08 -15.34
N PRO A 561 10.46 11.96 -16.33
CA PRO A 561 9.83 10.69 -16.68
C PRO A 561 10.84 9.56 -16.89
N GLY A 562 10.57 8.41 -16.27
CA GLY A 562 11.44 7.23 -16.35
C GLY A 562 12.69 7.30 -15.46
N GLY A 563 12.85 8.34 -14.64
CA GLY A 563 14.02 8.52 -13.76
C GLY A 563 15.28 8.87 -14.56
N VAL A 564 15.14 9.77 -15.54
CA VAL A 564 16.24 10.24 -16.39
C VAL A 564 16.84 11.50 -15.79
N ASP A 565 18.12 11.47 -15.44
CA ASP A 565 18.81 12.67 -14.99
C ASP A 565 19.40 13.40 -16.21
N VAL A 566 19.14 14.71 -16.32
CA VAL A 566 19.68 15.55 -17.40
C VAL A 566 20.55 16.65 -16.81
N ASP A 567 21.85 16.54 -17.05
CA ASP A 567 22.86 17.46 -16.58
C ASP A 567 23.31 18.39 -17.72
N TYR A 568 23.29 19.69 -17.47
CA TYR A 568 23.76 20.70 -18.41
C TYR A 568 24.91 21.50 -17.82
N SER A 569 26.00 21.65 -18.57
CA SER A 569 27.07 22.57 -18.23
C SER A 569 27.50 23.43 -19.41
N MET A 570 27.95 24.66 -19.13
CA MET A 570 28.50 25.53 -20.16
C MET A 570 29.64 26.42 -19.67
N ALA A 571 30.47 26.83 -20.63
CA ALA A 571 31.50 27.84 -20.46
C ALA A 571 31.50 28.80 -21.64
N LEU A 572 31.46 30.11 -21.38
CA LEU A 572 31.53 31.14 -22.42
C LEU A 572 32.61 32.17 -22.18
N VAL A 573 33.09 32.79 -23.26
CA VAL A 573 34.02 33.91 -23.24
C VAL A 573 33.65 34.92 -24.33
N GLY A 574 33.78 36.21 -24.02
CA GLY A 574 33.34 37.24 -24.95
C GLY A 574 33.92 38.63 -24.71
N PRO A 575 34.24 39.39 -25.77
CA PRO A 575 34.51 40.81 -25.64
C PRO A 575 33.23 41.60 -25.37
N ALA A 576 33.32 42.54 -24.44
CA ALA A 576 32.28 43.53 -24.17
C ALA A 576 32.83 44.95 -24.28
N ALA A 577 31.97 45.85 -24.76
CA ALA A 577 32.24 47.29 -24.80
C ALA A 577 31.09 48.04 -24.12
N SER A 578 31.43 48.87 -23.14
CA SER A 578 30.48 49.73 -22.43
C SER A 578 30.82 51.20 -22.64
N ARG A 579 29.81 52.03 -22.90
CA ARG A 579 29.99 53.47 -23.08
C ARG A 579 28.75 54.24 -22.63
N ASP A 580 28.96 55.43 -22.09
CA ASP A 580 27.87 56.35 -21.77
C ASP A 580 27.28 56.95 -23.06
N VAL A 581 25.96 56.84 -23.21
CA VAL A 581 25.16 57.38 -24.31
C VAL A 581 24.12 58.33 -23.72
N GLY A 582 24.46 59.62 -23.67
CA GLY A 582 23.64 60.62 -22.97
C GLY A 582 23.67 60.40 -21.46
N ALA A 583 22.51 60.21 -20.84
CA ALA A 583 22.39 59.93 -19.41
C ALA A 583 22.41 58.43 -19.09
N ALA A 584 22.43 57.54 -20.08
CA ALA A 584 22.43 56.11 -19.89
C ALA A 584 23.80 55.51 -20.19
N ARG A 585 24.04 54.28 -19.71
CA ARG A 585 25.18 53.46 -20.09
C ARG A 585 24.70 52.34 -21.02
N ALA A 586 25.37 52.18 -22.15
CA ALA A 586 25.11 51.13 -23.12
C ALA A 586 26.27 50.12 -23.11
N THR A 587 25.94 48.84 -23.05
CA THR A 587 26.89 47.72 -23.10
C THR A 587 26.50 46.77 -24.23
N VAL A 588 27.49 46.30 -24.99
CA VAL A 588 27.34 45.21 -25.97
C VAL A 588 28.37 44.14 -25.66
N LEU A 589 27.94 42.88 -25.65
CA LEU A 589 28.75 41.69 -25.45
C LEU A 589 28.54 40.77 -26.67
N GLY A 590 29.63 40.36 -27.32
CA GLY A 590 29.61 39.18 -28.19
C GLY A 590 30.26 38.02 -27.45
N PHE A 591 29.75 36.80 -27.60
CA PHE A 591 30.29 35.64 -26.90
C PHE A 591 30.41 34.43 -27.81
N ILE A 592 31.34 33.55 -27.44
CA ILE A 592 31.46 32.17 -27.91
C ILE A 592 31.69 31.28 -26.70
N GLY A 593 31.20 30.05 -26.72
CA GLY A 593 31.31 29.12 -25.62
C GLY A 593 31.15 27.68 -26.06
N THR A 594 31.34 26.79 -25.10
CA THR A 594 31.11 25.35 -25.21
C THR A 594 30.07 24.94 -24.19
N SER A 595 29.35 23.86 -24.47
CA SER A 595 28.41 23.25 -23.54
C SER A 595 28.51 21.74 -23.63
N GLU A 596 28.06 21.09 -22.58
CA GLU A 596 27.88 19.64 -22.49
C GLU A 596 26.49 19.37 -21.91
N THR A 597 25.76 18.43 -22.48
CA THR A 597 24.47 17.95 -21.96
C THR A 597 24.57 16.45 -21.79
N GLU A 598 24.59 15.97 -20.55
CA GLU A 598 24.63 14.56 -20.21
C GLU A 598 23.21 14.08 -19.87
N TYR A 599 22.87 12.90 -20.39
CA TYR A 599 21.65 12.17 -20.09
C TYR A 599 22.08 10.89 -19.39
N ASP A 600 21.58 10.65 -18.18
CA ASP A 600 21.84 9.46 -17.39
C ASP A 600 20.52 8.76 -17.04
N ALA A 601 20.37 7.52 -17.47
CA ALA A 601 19.21 6.70 -17.15
C ALA A 601 19.56 5.21 -17.13
N ALA A 602 18.68 4.41 -16.53
CA ALA A 602 18.75 2.96 -16.66
C ALA A 602 18.69 2.52 -18.14
N ALA A 603 19.34 1.39 -18.44
CA ALA A 603 19.49 0.90 -19.81
C ALA A 603 18.15 0.64 -20.53
N HIS A 604 17.13 0.14 -19.82
CA HIS A 604 15.79 -0.12 -20.37
C HIS A 604 14.99 1.16 -20.69
N VAL A 605 15.37 2.30 -20.09
CA VAL A 605 14.75 3.61 -20.34
C VAL A 605 15.45 4.31 -21.49
N GLY A 606 16.74 4.59 -21.35
CA GLY A 606 17.52 5.19 -22.44
C GLY A 606 19.03 5.09 -22.35
N GLY A 607 19.54 4.63 -21.21
CA GLY A 607 20.96 4.53 -20.96
C GLY A 607 21.62 5.91 -20.84
N HIS A 608 22.90 5.97 -21.18
CA HIS A 608 23.73 7.16 -20.96
C HIS A 608 24.19 7.75 -22.29
N GLY A 609 24.34 9.06 -22.36
CA GLY A 609 24.97 9.74 -23.48
C GLY A 609 25.20 11.22 -23.25
N THR A 610 26.06 11.81 -24.07
CA THR A 610 26.52 13.20 -23.90
C THR A 610 26.44 13.94 -25.23
N ALA A 611 25.82 15.11 -25.22
CA ALA A 611 25.76 16.03 -26.35
C ALA A 611 26.70 17.22 -26.14
N ASP A 612 27.73 17.31 -26.98
CA ASP A 612 28.63 18.46 -27.02
C ASP A 612 28.02 19.59 -27.86
N GLY A 613 28.16 20.82 -27.40
CA GLY A 613 27.65 22.00 -28.11
C GLY A 613 28.59 23.19 -28.13
N THR A 614 28.39 24.05 -29.13
CA THR A 614 29.02 25.37 -29.23
C THR A 614 27.97 26.46 -29.09
N LEU A 615 28.18 27.38 -28.15
CA LEU A 615 27.32 28.53 -27.92
C LEU A 615 27.92 29.76 -28.59
N TYR A 616 27.11 30.60 -29.23
CA TYR A 616 27.57 31.90 -29.70
C TYR A 616 26.42 32.88 -29.81
N GLY A 617 26.73 34.17 -29.69
CA GLY A 617 25.67 35.16 -29.79
C GLY A 617 26.09 36.57 -29.40
N VAL A 618 25.08 37.39 -29.20
CA VAL A 618 25.21 38.79 -28.80
C VAL A 618 24.20 39.13 -27.73
N ALA A 619 24.64 39.91 -26.76
CA ALA A 619 23.80 40.44 -25.70
C ALA A 619 24.08 41.92 -25.50
N GLY A 620 23.08 42.65 -25.03
CA GLY A 620 23.16 44.09 -24.82
C GLY A 620 22.46 44.50 -23.55
N ARG A 621 22.93 45.60 -22.97
CA ARG A 621 22.31 46.24 -21.81
C ARG A 621 22.30 47.74 -21.97
N PHE A 622 21.22 48.36 -21.54
CA PHE A 622 21.04 49.80 -21.46
C PHE A 622 20.54 50.16 -20.07
N SER A 623 21.32 50.91 -19.31
CA SER A 623 21.03 51.19 -17.90
C SER A 623 21.08 52.68 -17.57
N TYR A 624 20.23 53.09 -16.63
CA TYR A 624 20.23 54.40 -16.00
C TYR A 624 20.55 54.22 -14.52
N ALA A 625 21.64 54.82 -14.07
CA ALA A 625 22.08 54.82 -12.69
C ALA A 625 21.12 55.59 -11.76
N PRO A 626 21.19 55.35 -10.43
CA PRO A 626 20.32 55.99 -9.45
C PRO A 626 20.22 57.52 -9.62
N GLY A 627 19.00 58.03 -9.79
CA GLY A 627 18.72 59.47 -9.89
C GLY A 627 18.77 60.04 -11.31
N GLN A 628 19.22 59.29 -12.32
CA GLN A 628 19.25 59.76 -13.71
C GLN A 628 17.87 59.83 -14.36
N LEU A 629 16.88 59.14 -13.78
CA LEU A 629 15.47 59.16 -14.18
C LEU A 629 14.66 60.28 -13.51
N GLY A 630 15.30 61.16 -12.75
CA GLY A 630 14.62 62.24 -12.02
C GLY A 630 13.94 61.80 -10.71
N VAL A 631 14.05 60.53 -10.34
CA VAL A 631 13.59 59.99 -9.04
C VAL A 631 14.80 59.54 -8.23
N ARG A 632 14.93 60.05 -7.00
CA ARG A 632 16.12 59.81 -6.16
C ARG A 632 16.27 58.32 -5.82
N GLY A 633 17.45 57.77 -6.08
CA GLY A 633 17.79 56.39 -5.73
C GLY A 633 17.24 55.35 -6.72
N MET A 634 16.42 55.76 -7.69
CA MET A 634 15.82 54.85 -8.66
C MET A 634 16.73 54.64 -9.87
N ASP A 635 16.94 53.39 -10.24
CA ASP A 635 17.67 52.94 -11.42
C ASP A 635 16.80 52.04 -12.30
N LEU A 636 17.10 51.99 -13.59
CA LEU A 636 16.40 51.16 -14.58
C LEU A 636 17.43 50.50 -15.48
N ALA A 637 17.24 49.22 -15.77
CA ALA A 637 18.01 48.53 -16.78
C ALA A 637 17.13 47.71 -17.72
N LEU A 638 17.51 47.77 -19.00
CA LEU A 638 16.95 46.95 -20.07
C LEU A 638 18.08 46.08 -20.60
N SER A 639 17.91 44.78 -20.57
CA SER A 639 18.86 43.82 -21.10
C SER A 639 18.18 42.91 -22.11
N GLY A 640 18.94 42.39 -23.05
CA GLY A 640 18.44 41.37 -23.96
C GLY A 640 19.56 40.77 -24.78
N GLY A 641 19.31 39.61 -25.35
CA GLY A 641 20.30 38.91 -26.14
C GLY A 641 19.69 37.86 -27.04
N LEU A 642 20.51 37.42 -27.98
CA LEU A 642 20.26 36.32 -28.90
C LEU A 642 21.46 35.39 -28.85
N GLY A 643 21.21 34.11 -28.65
CA GLY A 643 22.17 33.04 -28.65
C GLY A 643 21.75 31.93 -29.61
N TRP A 644 22.75 31.28 -30.19
CA TRP A 644 22.62 30.03 -30.93
C TRP A 644 23.42 28.97 -30.18
N HIS A 645 22.85 27.78 -30.12
CA HIS A 645 23.46 26.61 -29.51
C HIS A 645 23.59 25.54 -30.59
N ASP A 646 24.79 25.38 -31.14
CA ASP A 646 25.07 24.40 -32.18
C ASP A 646 25.49 23.09 -31.52
N MET A 647 24.56 22.15 -31.40
CA MET A 647 24.78 20.84 -30.80
C MET A 647 25.18 19.84 -31.88
N GLY A 648 26.24 19.07 -31.59
CA GLY A 648 26.65 17.96 -32.43
C GLY A 648 25.70 16.77 -32.33
N ASP A 649 25.92 15.78 -33.20
CA ASP A 649 25.28 14.48 -33.07
C ASP A 649 25.68 13.84 -31.73
N PHE A 650 24.74 13.14 -31.09
CA PHE A 650 25.01 12.41 -29.85
C PHE A 650 24.29 11.07 -29.84
N SER A 651 24.74 10.14 -29.00
CA SER A 651 24.10 8.82 -28.89
C SER A 651 23.75 8.52 -27.45
N LEU A 652 22.54 8.02 -27.24
CA LEU A 652 22.14 7.36 -26.00
C LEU A 652 22.37 5.86 -26.14
N SER A 653 23.02 5.25 -25.15
CA SER A 653 23.60 3.91 -25.28
C SER A 653 22.60 2.80 -25.66
N THR A 654 21.31 2.98 -25.38
CA THR A 654 20.26 2.02 -25.77
C THR A 654 19.23 2.54 -26.77
N LEU A 655 18.97 3.85 -26.83
CA LEU A 655 17.97 4.41 -27.76
C LEU A 655 18.50 4.62 -29.18
N GLY A 656 19.78 5.00 -29.34
CA GLY A 656 20.38 5.28 -30.64
C GLY A 656 20.98 6.67 -30.76
N GLU A 657 21.14 7.12 -32.01
CA GLU A 657 21.82 8.37 -32.37
C GLU A 657 20.81 9.49 -32.64
N PHE A 658 21.05 10.67 -32.09
CA PHE A 658 20.29 11.88 -32.33
C PHE A 658 21.11 12.82 -33.21
N ASP A 659 20.49 13.30 -34.30
CA ASP A 659 21.13 14.25 -35.21
C ASP A 659 21.36 15.60 -34.50
N GLY A 660 22.49 16.23 -34.81
CA GLY A 660 22.85 17.56 -34.37
C GLY A 660 21.86 18.62 -34.87
N ARG A 661 21.74 19.69 -34.08
CA ARG A 661 20.72 20.73 -34.25
C ARG A 661 21.18 22.07 -33.71
N THR A 662 20.55 23.17 -34.14
CA THR A 662 20.95 24.52 -33.71
C THR A 662 19.80 25.33 -33.07
N PRO A 663 19.38 25.01 -31.83
CA PRO A 663 18.39 25.81 -31.12
C PRO A 663 18.86 27.24 -30.89
N ARG A 664 17.88 28.13 -30.77
CA ARG A 664 18.10 29.58 -30.62
C ARG A 664 17.43 30.05 -29.36
N THR A 665 18.12 30.87 -28.59
CA THR A 665 17.61 31.46 -27.37
C THR A 665 17.61 32.97 -27.50
N GLY A 666 16.46 33.59 -27.29
CA GLY A 666 16.31 35.02 -27.11
C GLY A 666 15.92 35.31 -25.67
N PHE A 667 16.39 36.43 -25.13
CA PHE A 667 15.86 36.93 -23.88
C PHE A 667 15.71 38.45 -23.87
N ALA A 668 14.78 38.92 -23.05
CA ALA A 668 14.58 40.32 -22.72
C ALA A 668 14.34 40.45 -21.22
N ARG A 669 15.03 41.37 -20.55
CA ARG A 669 14.92 41.62 -19.12
C ARG A 669 14.73 43.11 -18.86
N VAL A 670 13.78 43.42 -17.99
CA VAL A 670 13.59 44.74 -17.40
C VAL A 670 13.85 44.63 -15.91
N GLU A 671 14.73 45.47 -15.38
CA GLU A 671 15.00 45.54 -13.94
C GLU A 671 14.85 46.98 -13.45
N LEU A 672 14.10 47.16 -12.36
CA LEU A 672 13.93 48.44 -11.69
C LEU A 672 14.48 48.32 -10.26
N GLY A 673 15.41 49.19 -9.92
CA GLY A 673 16.04 49.24 -8.60
C GLY A 673 15.70 50.50 -7.83
N GLN A 674 15.64 50.40 -6.51
CA GLN A 674 15.55 51.51 -5.58
C GLN A 674 16.64 51.37 -4.51
N SER A 675 17.62 52.26 -4.57
CA SER A 675 18.76 52.31 -3.67
C SER A 675 18.52 53.25 -2.49
N VAL A 676 18.96 52.84 -1.30
CA VAL A 676 18.98 53.62 -0.06
C VAL A 676 20.37 53.47 0.59
N GLU A 677 20.94 54.58 1.04
CA GLU A 677 22.20 54.59 1.78
C GLU A 677 22.02 53.89 3.14
N LEU A 678 22.91 52.95 3.46
CA LEU A 678 22.91 52.21 4.73
C LEU A 678 24.32 52.20 5.32
N GLY A 679 24.61 53.17 6.18
CA GLY A 679 25.95 53.36 6.75
C GLY A 679 26.97 53.75 5.67
N THR A 680 28.03 52.95 5.53
CA THR A 680 29.02 53.12 4.44
C THR A 680 28.61 52.39 3.15
N GLY A 681 27.58 51.55 3.19
CA GLY A 681 27.09 50.76 2.06
C GLY A 681 25.79 51.30 1.46
N THR A 682 25.30 50.60 0.43
CA THR A 682 24.01 50.89 -0.20
C THR A 682 23.17 49.61 -0.23
N LEU A 683 21.93 49.70 0.21
CA LEU A 683 20.94 48.64 0.03
C LEU A 683 20.04 49.00 -1.15
N ARG A 684 19.95 48.11 -2.13
CA ARG A 684 19.12 48.25 -3.32
C ARG A 684 18.04 47.18 -3.32
N GLY A 685 16.79 47.57 -3.21
CA GLY A 685 15.67 46.67 -3.53
C GLY A 685 15.47 46.65 -5.04
N LEU A 686 15.21 45.49 -5.63
CA LEU A 686 14.99 45.34 -7.07
C LEU A 686 13.73 44.54 -7.36
N ILE A 687 13.10 44.87 -8.48
CA ILE A 687 12.12 44.03 -9.16
C ILE A 687 12.61 43.79 -10.59
N ARG A 688 12.42 42.58 -11.09
CA ARG A 688 12.79 42.20 -12.47
C ARG A 688 11.67 41.42 -13.14
N LEU A 689 11.60 41.56 -14.45
CA LEU A 689 10.80 40.73 -15.33
C LEU A 689 11.72 40.23 -16.44
N THR A 690 11.84 38.92 -16.59
CA THR A 690 12.64 38.31 -17.66
C THR A 690 11.73 37.47 -18.53
N HIS A 691 11.79 37.71 -19.83
CA HIS A 691 11.18 36.87 -20.84
C HIS A 691 12.28 36.12 -21.58
N VAL A 692 12.12 34.81 -21.74
CA VAL A 692 12.98 33.94 -22.53
C VAL A 692 12.13 33.35 -23.63
N SER A 693 12.68 33.27 -24.83
CA SER A 693 12.04 32.64 -25.98
C SER A 693 13.05 31.73 -26.64
N GLY A 694 12.71 30.47 -26.84
CA GLY A 694 13.49 29.52 -27.60
C GLY A 694 12.86 29.29 -28.99
N ALA A 695 13.68 28.88 -29.93
CA ALA A 695 13.23 28.29 -31.18
C ALA A 695 14.21 27.16 -31.54
N GLY A 696 13.75 25.93 -31.39
CA GLY A 696 14.50 24.72 -31.72
C GLY A 696 14.16 24.15 -33.09
N ASP A 697 15.13 23.54 -33.76
CA ASP A 697 14.84 22.54 -34.79
C ASP A 697 14.30 21.27 -34.09
N GLY A 698 13.48 20.48 -34.79
CA GLY A 698 13.00 19.20 -34.26
C GLY A 698 14.15 18.22 -34.03
N PHE A 699 13.97 17.31 -33.08
CA PHE A 699 14.86 16.18 -32.86
C PHE A 699 14.71 15.17 -34.00
N THR A 700 15.81 14.50 -34.36
CA THR A 700 15.77 13.35 -35.26
C THR A 700 16.53 12.20 -34.63
N LEU A 701 15.80 11.15 -34.28
CA LEU A 701 16.35 9.90 -33.75
C LEU A 701 16.63 8.93 -34.91
N ARG A 702 17.79 8.29 -34.88
CA ARG A 702 18.24 7.21 -35.75
C ARG A 702 18.55 5.98 -34.91
N ALA A 703 17.78 4.93 -35.14
CA ALA A 703 17.95 3.66 -34.45
C ALA A 703 17.46 2.52 -35.33
N LEU A 704 17.95 1.30 -35.09
CA LEU A 704 17.41 0.07 -35.70
C LEU A 704 17.32 0.11 -37.24
N GLY A 705 18.16 0.91 -37.90
CA GLY A 705 18.16 1.10 -39.35
C GLY A 705 17.08 2.06 -39.90
N GLY A 706 16.28 2.67 -39.02
CA GLY A 706 15.26 3.68 -39.33
C GLY A 706 15.57 5.06 -38.75
N SER A 707 14.65 6.01 -38.95
CA SER A 707 14.71 7.34 -38.33
C SER A 707 13.32 7.93 -38.12
N THR A 708 13.14 8.70 -37.05
CA THR A 708 11.92 9.49 -36.78
C THR A 708 12.29 10.90 -36.34
N SER A 709 11.40 11.88 -36.59
CA SER A 709 11.62 13.28 -36.18
C SER A 709 10.42 13.81 -35.43
N PHE A 710 10.67 14.62 -34.40
CA PHE A 710 9.64 15.17 -33.51
C PHE A 710 10.02 16.56 -33.02
N GLY A 711 9.02 17.36 -32.65
CA GLY A 711 9.25 18.70 -32.09
C GLY A 711 9.67 18.59 -30.63
N GLY A 712 10.57 19.49 -30.20
CA GLY A 712 10.82 19.68 -28.78
C GLY A 712 9.63 20.35 -28.09
N THR A 713 9.52 20.14 -26.79
CA THR A 713 8.54 20.73 -25.89
C THR A 713 9.24 21.77 -25.00
N GLY A 714 8.52 22.77 -24.48
CA GLY A 714 9.06 23.67 -23.45
C GLY A 714 9.94 24.85 -23.90
N LEU A 715 10.49 24.88 -25.12
CA LEU A 715 11.32 26.01 -25.57
C LEU A 715 10.56 27.24 -26.11
N ASP A 716 9.24 27.20 -26.34
CA ASP A 716 8.55 28.24 -27.11
C ASP A 716 8.67 29.65 -26.51
N SER A 717 8.31 29.83 -25.23
CA SER A 717 8.57 31.06 -24.47
C SER A 717 8.18 30.95 -23.00
N ASP A 718 8.93 31.59 -22.13
CA ASP A 718 8.69 31.64 -20.69
C ASP A 718 8.90 33.06 -20.15
N THR A 719 8.15 33.47 -19.12
CA THR A 719 8.28 34.77 -18.46
C THR A 719 8.27 34.62 -16.95
N PHE A 720 9.36 35.03 -16.30
CA PHE A 720 9.49 34.96 -14.84
C PHE A 720 9.65 36.35 -14.24
N GLY A 721 8.90 36.56 -13.16
CA GLY A 721 8.98 37.74 -12.30
C GLY A 721 9.94 37.49 -11.14
N GLY A 722 10.69 38.51 -10.75
CA GLY A 722 11.63 38.40 -9.64
C GLY A 722 11.62 39.61 -8.73
N ILE A 723 11.81 39.35 -7.43
CA ILE A 723 12.02 40.36 -6.41
C ILE A 723 13.33 40.07 -5.68
N GLY A 724 14.09 41.11 -5.35
CA GLY A 724 15.37 40.89 -4.71
C GLY A 724 15.89 42.07 -3.92
N ALA A 725 16.99 41.84 -3.24
CA ALA A 725 17.76 42.85 -2.55
C ALA A 725 19.25 42.64 -2.81
N GLU A 726 19.96 43.75 -2.96
CA GLU A 726 21.40 43.79 -3.19
C GLU A 726 22.04 44.74 -2.17
N TYR A 727 23.03 44.25 -1.44
CA TYR A 727 23.83 45.07 -0.53
C TYR A 727 25.23 45.28 -1.12
N LEU A 728 25.58 46.55 -1.32
CA LEU A 728 26.86 47.00 -1.84
C LEU A 728 27.69 47.62 -0.71
N GLN A 729 28.83 47.02 -0.42
CA GLN A 729 29.79 47.49 0.58
C GLN A 729 31.08 47.95 -0.10
N PRO A 730 31.39 49.25 -0.09
CA PRO A 730 32.68 49.75 -0.56
C PRO A 730 33.84 49.11 0.21
N LEU A 731 34.89 48.75 -0.52
CA LEU A 731 36.16 48.24 -0.02
C LEU A 731 37.26 49.31 -0.17
N GLY A 732 38.33 49.19 0.60
CA GLY A 732 39.51 50.06 0.43
C GLY A 732 40.14 49.88 -0.95
N GLY A 733 40.57 50.98 -1.58
CA GLY A 733 41.25 50.93 -2.89
C GLY A 733 40.33 51.06 -4.12
N GLY A 734 39.03 51.25 -3.94
CA GLY A 734 38.07 51.44 -5.04
C GLY A 734 37.20 50.21 -5.36
N GLY A 735 37.47 49.07 -4.71
CA GLY A 735 36.67 47.86 -4.85
C GLY A 735 35.31 47.91 -4.15
N THR A 736 34.44 46.95 -4.44
CA THR A 736 33.11 46.81 -3.82
C THR A 736 32.76 45.34 -3.65
N LEU A 737 32.25 44.97 -2.47
CA LEU A 737 31.62 43.68 -2.19
C LEU A 737 30.11 43.80 -2.45
N ARG A 738 29.56 42.84 -3.19
CA ARG A 738 28.14 42.70 -3.51
C ARG A 738 27.59 41.42 -2.90
N LEU A 739 26.52 41.53 -2.13
CA LEU A 739 25.69 40.40 -1.71
C LEU A 739 24.31 40.57 -2.33
N ARG A 740 23.81 39.55 -3.02
CA ARG A 740 22.53 39.58 -3.72
C ARG A 740 21.65 38.43 -3.25
N LEU A 741 20.39 38.70 -2.99
CA LEU A 741 19.36 37.69 -2.79
C LEU A 741 18.23 38.00 -3.78
N VAL A 742 17.82 37.03 -4.57
CA VAL A 742 16.68 37.17 -5.49
C VAL A 742 15.79 35.95 -5.38
N ALA A 743 14.48 36.17 -5.36
CA ALA A 743 13.49 35.14 -5.57
C ALA A 743 12.83 35.41 -6.93
N GLU A 744 12.76 34.39 -7.78
CA GLU A 744 12.19 34.43 -9.12
C GLU A 744 11.22 33.28 -9.29
N GLY A 745 10.16 33.49 -10.06
CA GLY A 745 9.26 32.41 -10.40
C GLY A 745 8.32 32.74 -11.55
N THR A 746 7.66 31.70 -12.04
CA THR A 746 6.59 31.77 -13.05
C THR A 746 5.22 31.72 -12.37
N ASP A 747 4.15 31.80 -13.18
CA ASP A 747 2.78 31.62 -12.70
C ASP A 747 2.42 30.13 -12.48
N GLU A 748 3.35 29.20 -12.77
CA GLU A 748 3.17 27.73 -12.75
C GLU A 748 3.86 27.05 -11.54
N ASP A 749 3.96 27.76 -10.40
CA ASP A 749 4.47 27.27 -9.10
C ASP A 749 5.98 26.94 -8.97
N ASP A 750 6.80 27.20 -10.01
CA ASP A 750 8.27 27.13 -9.90
C ASP A 750 8.84 28.44 -9.29
N MET A 751 9.21 28.41 -8.01
CA MET A 751 9.89 29.51 -7.31
C MET A 751 11.33 29.14 -7.00
N ALA A 752 12.26 29.88 -7.63
CA ALA A 752 13.69 29.80 -7.44
C ALA A 752 14.18 30.85 -6.44
N VAL A 753 15.03 30.45 -5.49
CA VAL A 753 15.73 31.39 -4.61
C VAL A 753 17.23 31.36 -4.89
N GLY A 754 17.75 32.50 -5.32
CA GLY A 754 19.15 32.69 -5.68
C GLY A 754 19.93 33.52 -4.66
N LEU A 755 21.09 33.03 -4.21
CA LEU A 755 22.06 33.76 -3.40
C LEU A 755 23.33 34.05 -4.22
N GLY A 756 23.65 35.34 -4.38
CA GLY A 756 24.79 35.81 -5.15
C GLY A 756 25.83 36.54 -4.32
N LEU A 757 27.10 36.35 -4.69
CA LEU A 757 28.26 37.05 -4.13
C LEU A 757 29.08 37.63 -5.29
N GLY A 758 29.49 38.89 -5.19
CA GLY A 758 30.41 39.48 -6.16
C GLY A 758 31.44 40.40 -5.51
N VAL A 759 32.61 40.51 -6.14
CA VAL A 759 33.65 41.44 -5.73
C VAL A 759 34.21 42.14 -6.96
N THR A 760 34.25 43.46 -6.92
CA THR A 760 35.00 44.28 -7.88
C THR A 760 36.25 44.86 -7.22
N PHE A 761 37.33 45.00 -7.99
CA PHE A 761 38.66 45.41 -7.53
C PHE A 761 39.06 46.80 -8.02
#